data_AF-A0A3M2FJZ8-F1
#
_entry.id   AF-A0A3M2FJZ8-F1
#
_cell.length_a   1.000
_cell.length_b   1.000
_cell.length_c   1.000
_cell.angle_alpha   90.00
_cell.angle_beta   90.00
_cell.angle_gamma   90.00
#
_symmetry.space_group_name_H-M   'P 1'
#
loop_
_entity.id
_entity.type
_entity.pdbx_description
1 polymer ?
#
loop_
_entity_poly.entity_id
_entity_poly.type
_entity_poly.pdbx_seq_one_letter_code
_entity_poly.pdbx_strand_id
1 'polypeptide(L)'
;MNGEAHLFRNPGRTKLALVSRGVSLPGGLPEASRWLSQANATETVLDLRLPTGHFCTVPVGQPYTEASPIRLEVHAGESEGVLRMDGETLDVQLLPAPAFYRRRTRSGARMGNIAALHDRLLILHPFLGCGFFAREGEACRYCQYDSMLNEETPPLRDPLELVEVVQAAMAEREIDTVYLYNGYAPGADVGLKRLIPVIALLRRHLGHRQIALETVAPRQLAVIDELYAAGLDIFVCNLEVFDGARFAEVCPGKQRHGGQDAVWSALSHARTIFRPGSVVSHLIVGLEPIEATKQGMEALVAQGIVPLLVPFRPLPGTPLAGHPPVSLEVLEEAFLHLYALLARAPFPMHRLRHMGRVLTPMESRVLDGSQPTLGDLWAASSLARKLGGWVNEVRRHLRAGKRGGSLDRRPWSVLLLSNGAPFAAMGLLFALAGWLQGLPAPDGLDARGWHALIVFGVCLVLWVSQLLPLPITSLLGMAALPMSGVMSPSEVFALFGNPAVFFILGAFMLAAGLMQSGASEHLALLLLARFGKGARGLLLAMLLLPALMATSMPEHAVAAVFLPIVWQIVRSLGLKPGHPYAQALFLSMAWGAIIGGVATLLGGARGPLALALLQEIDGTTFSFLDWTRAALPIVLPLLLAAAWLQGRLAPLARMHIAEAQAYIAQRRLELGAMSWRARIMLVLMGATLAAWIVAGHSVGLASIALISVVAMFVLRLVAWRELESAVNWGVVLMYGGAIALGKALNDTGAASWLAAHLLPTGLSGWQALAMLGLATLLLTEAVSNAAAVAILLPIAFPYGAAAGLDAMHVAMAVGIVSGFAFMLPMGTPPNAMVVGTGCVRSGVMLRYGGVLSLLALLIFTWASMRWVSEGVGL
;
A
#
# COMPACT_ATOMS: atom_id res chain seq x y z
N MET A 1 33.70 -43.66 27.90
CA MET A 1 35.00 -43.08 27.50
C MET A 1 35.60 -43.83 26.29
N ASN A 2 34.92 -43.89 25.14
CA ASN A 2 35.50 -44.47 23.90
C ASN A 2 35.04 -43.78 22.59
N GLY A 3 34.30 -42.66 22.67
CA GLY A 3 33.80 -41.93 21.48
C GLY A 3 34.66 -40.74 21.00
N GLU A 4 35.72 -40.39 21.73
CA GLU A 4 36.53 -39.18 21.48
C GLU A 4 37.83 -39.44 20.70
N ALA A 5 38.16 -40.70 20.42
CA ALA A 5 39.28 -41.04 19.54
C ALA A 5 39.02 -40.52 18.11
N HIS A 6 39.98 -39.82 17.51
CA HIS A 6 39.92 -39.34 16.12
C HIS A 6 38.95 -38.19 15.81
N LEU A 7 38.75 -37.27 16.75
CA LEU A 7 37.90 -36.08 16.56
C LEU A 7 38.28 -35.28 15.30
N PHE A 8 39.58 -35.07 15.06
CA PHE A 8 40.06 -34.24 13.95
C PHE A 8 39.96 -34.90 12.57
N ARG A 9 39.62 -36.20 12.50
CA ARG A 9 39.46 -36.91 11.20
C ARG A 9 38.18 -36.54 10.47
N ASN A 10 37.13 -36.13 11.19
CA ASN A 10 35.88 -35.68 10.58
C ASN A 10 35.68 -34.16 10.80
N PRO A 11 35.66 -33.34 9.74
CA PRO A 11 35.54 -31.89 9.88
C PRO A 11 34.20 -31.43 10.45
N GLY A 12 33.12 -32.21 10.26
CA GLY A 12 31.82 -31.96 10.87
C GLY A 12 31.84 -32.18 12.37
N ARG A 13 32.39 -33.31 12.85
CA ARG A 13 32.60 -33.58 14.28
C ARG A 13 33.52 -32.55 14.92
N THR A 14 34.59 -32.18 14.22
CA THR A 14 35.52 -31.12 14.66
C THR A 14 34.79 -29.80 14.85
N LYS A 15 34.04 -29.33 13.83
CA LYS A 15 33.24 -28.10 13.93
C LYS A 15 32.22 -28.17 15.07
N LEU A 16 31.52 -29.29 15.20
CA LEU A 16 30.53 -29.50 16.27
C LEU A 16 31.17 -29.42 17.66
N ALA A 17 32.33 -30.04 17.87
CA ALA A 17 33.07 -30.00 19.13
C ALA A 17 33.59 -28.59 19.45
N LEU A 18 34.21 -27.91 18.47
CA LEU A 18 34.70 -26.54 18.64
C LEU A 18 33.59 -25.57 18.99
N VAL A 19 32.45 -25.64 18.30
CA VAL A 19 31.33 -24.73 18.56
C VAL A 19 30.62 -25.09 19.87
N SER A 20 30.50 -26.36 20.26
CA SER A 20 29.80 -26.74 21.49
C SER A 20 30.63 -26.57 22.76
N ARG A 21 31.90 -26.99 22.74
CA ARG A 21 32.79 -27.01 23.92
C ARG A 21 33.76 -25.83 23.97
N GLY A 22 33.95 -25.12 22.85
CA GLY A 22 34.97 -24.08 22.72
C GLY A 22 36.39 -24.63 22.82
N VAL A 23 37.36 -23.72 22.96
CA VAL A 23 38.78 -24.08 23.13
C VAL A 23 39.37 -23.41 24.36
N SER A 24 40.29 -24.10 25.02
CA SER A 24 41.10 -23.53 26.08
C SER A 24 42.33 -22.83 25.48
N LEU A 25 42.71 -21.70 26.09
CA LEU A 25 43.83 -20.85 25.66
C LEU A 25 44.93 -20.80 26.74
N PRO A 26 45.66 -21.92 27.00
CA PRO A 26 46.60 -22.02 28.11
C PRO A 26 47.78 -21.04 28.01
N GLY A 27 48.22 -20.69 26.79
CA GLY A 27 49.27 -19.70 26.55
C GLY A 27 48.78 -18.26 26.33
N GLY A 28 47.46 -18.03 26.48
CA GLY A 28 46.83 -16.79 26.00
C GLY A 28 46.86 -16.68 24.47
N LEU A 29 46.46 -15.52 23.96
CA LEU A 29 46.42 -15.25 22.52
C LEU A 29 47.22 -13.97 22.20
N PRO A 30 48.31 -14.05 21.39
CA PRO A 30 49.08 -12.87 21.02
C PRO A 30 48.21 -11.89 20.22
N GLU A 31 48.31 -10.59 20.53
CA GLU A 31 47.43 -9.56 19.96
C GLU A 31 45.93 -9.88 20.10
N ALA A 32 45.47 -10.40 21.24
CA ALA A 32 44.09 -10.86 21.47
C ALA A 32 42.99 -9.97 20.83
N SER A 33 43.12 -8.63 20.89
CA SER A 33 42.17 -7.69 20.29
C SER A 33 41.99 -7.79 18.76
N ARG A 34 42.95 -8.37 18.04
CA ARG A 34 42.93 -8.61 16.59
C ARG A 34 42.03 -9.79 16.22
N TRP A 35 41.97 -10.80 17.08
CA TRP A 35 41.36 -12.10 16.78
C TRP A 35 40.04 -12.30 17.50
N LEU A 36 39.97 -11.80 18.74
CA LEU A 36 38.79 -11.93 19.58
C LEU A 36 37.75 -10.89 19.18
N SER A 37 36.51 -11.35 19.08
CA SER A 37 35.34 -10.49 18.99
C SER A 37 34.33 -10.85 20.06
N GLN A 38 33.58 -9.86 20.54
CA GLN A 38 32.44 -10.11 21.41
C GLN A 38 31.22 -10.34 20.52
N ALA A 39 30.75 -11.58 20.44
CA ALA A 39 29.50 -11.89 19.78
C ALA A 39 28.36 -11.72 20.80
N ASN A 40 27.34 -10.92 20.45
CA ASN A 40 26.16 -10.69 21.29
C ASN A 40 26.47 -10.13 22.69
N ALA A 41 27.61 -9.46 22.87
CA ALA A 41 28.05 -8.84 24.12
C ALA A 41 28.22 -9.77 25.36
N THR A 42 27.98 -11.08 25.23
CA THR A 42 28.08 -12.06 26.33
C THR A 42 29.22 -13.08 26.18
N GLU A 43 29.52 -13.50 24.95
CA GLU A 43 30.55 -14.50 24.67
C GLU A 43 31.68 -13.90 23.83
N THR A 44 32.92 -14.09 24.29
CA THR A 44 34.10 -13.82 23.48
C THR A 44 34.30 -15.00 22.53
N VAL A 45 34.45 -14.71 21.25
CA VAL A 45 34.60 -15.72 20.20
C VAL A 45 35.82 -15.46 19.34
N LEU A 46 36.33 -16.54 18.77
CA LEU A 46 37.41 -16.58 17.80
C LEU A 46 36.90 -17.25 16.51
N ASP A 47 37.13 -16.63 15.36
CA ASP A 47 36.78 -17.23 14.08
C ASP A 47 37.97 -18.04 13.52
N LEU A 48 37.71 -19.30 13.21
CA LEU A 48 38.66 -20.26 12.65
C LEU A 48 38.17 -20.82 11.32
N ARG A 49 39.09 -21.24 10.47
CA ARG A 49 38.81 -22.03 9.27
C ARG A 49 39.58 -23.34 9.32
N LEU A 50 38.87 -24.45 9.17
CA LEU A 50 39.46 -25.78 9.09
C LEU A 50 40.19 -25.98 7.74
N PRO A 51 41.13 -26.93 7.61
CA PRO A 51 41.82 -27.21 6.34
C PRO A 51 40.88 -27.56 5.19
N THR A 52 39.72 -28.11 5.52
CA THR A 52 38.64 -28.45 4.57
C THR A 52 37.83 -27.23 4.11
N GLY A 53 38.17 -26.02 4.58
CA GLY A 53 37.52 -24.76 4.24
C GLY A 53 36.31 -24.38 5.10
N HIS A 54 35.87 -25.26 6.02
CA HIS A 54 34.74 -25.00 6.91
C HIS A 54 35.05 -23.89 7.91
N PHE A 55 34.15 -22.92 8.02
CA PHE A 55 34.24 -21.81 8.96
C PHE A 55 33.66 -22.18 10.33
N CYS A 56 34.32 -21.80 11.42
CA CYS A 56 33.92 -22.08 12.79
C CYS A 56 34.03 -20.79 13.64
N THR A 57 32.94 -20.36 14.26
CA THR A 57 33.00 -19.33 15.33
C THR A 57 33.06 -20.05 16.67
N VAL A 58 34.22 -19.98 17.31
CA VAL A 58 34.59 -20.79 18.47
C VAL A 58 34.55 -19.95 19.74
N PRO A 59 33.75 -20.32 20.75
CA PRO A 59 33.74 -19.64 22.04
C PRO A 59 35.06 -19.82 22.80
N VAL A 60 35.50 -18.77 23.48
CA VAL A 60 36.70 -18.76 24.33
C VAL A 60 36.50 -17.88 25.57
N GLY A 61 37.32 -18.09 26.60
CA GLY A 61 37.37 -17.22 27.79
C GLY A 61 36.14 -17.32 28.70
N GLN A 62 35.43 -18.45 28.66
CA GLN A 62 34.34 -18.81 29.57
C GLN A 62 34.74 -20.03 30.42
N PRO A 63 34.16 -20.22 31.63
CA PRO A 63 34.51 -21.34 32.50
C PRO A 63 34.42 -22.71 31.83
N TYR A 64 33.40 -22.93 30.98
CA TYR A 64 33.25 -24.19 30.25
C TYR A 64 34.27 -24.37 29.11
N THR A 65 34.78 -23.27 28.54
CA THR A 65 35.82 -23.30 27.49
C THR A 65 37.21 -23.51 28.07
N GLU A 66 37.46 -23.01 29.30
CA GLU A 66 38.71 -23.28 30.02
C GLU A 66 38.82 -24.75 30.43
N ALA A 67 37.69 -25.37 30.74
CA ALA A 67 37.57 -26.81 30.98
C ALA A 67 37.57 -27.65 29.67
N SER A 68 37.65 -27.03 28.49
CA SER A 68 37.63 -27.76 27.22
C SER A 68 38.88 -28.61 27.04
N PRO A 69 38.75 -29.89 26.61
CA PRO A 69 39.88 -30.75 26.31
C PRO A 69 40.65 -30.30 25.05
N ILE A 70 40.06 -29.42 24.23
CA ILE A 70 40.66 -28.89 23.01
C ILE A 70 41.47 -27.64 23.35
N ARG A 71 42.77 -27.70 23.12
CA ARG A 71 43.69 -26.57 23.32
C ARG A 71 44.03 -25.92 21.99
N LEU A 72 44.04 -24.60 21.94
CA LEU A 72 44.54 -23.86 20.79
C LEU A 72 45.90 -23.24 21.13
N GLU A 73 46.91 -23.55 20.33
CA GLU A 73 48.25 -22.94 20.37
C GLU A 73 48.43 -22.07 19.11
N VAL A 74 48.82 -20.82 19.29
CA VAL A 74 48.99 -19.85 18.20
C VAL A 74 50.43 -19.35 18.20
N HIS A 75 51.07 -19.36 17.03
CA HIS A 75 52.43 -18.82 16.87
C HIS A 75 52.37 -17.29 16.73
N ALA A 76 53.35 -16.59 17.30
CA ALA A 76 53.32 -15.13 17.38
C ALA A 76 53.31 -14.47 15.98
N GLY A 77 52.24 -13.72 15.67
CA GLY A 77 52.12 -12.91 14.45
C GLY A 77 51.51 -13.60 13.23
N GLU A 78 51.29 -14.92 13.28
CA GLU A 78 50.79 -15.72 12.17
C GLU A 78 49.26 -15.90 12.22
N SER A 79 48.62 -16.07 11.07
CA SER A 79 47.20 -16.47 10.96
C SER A 79 47.01 -17.98 11.07
N GLU A 80 48.02 -18.72 11.50
CA GLU A 80 48.02 -20.18 11.62
C GLU A 80 48.09 -20.57 13.10
N GLY A 81 47.26 -21.55 13.49
CA GLY A 81 47.20 -22.10 14.83
C GLY A 81 47.03 -23.60 14.79
N VAL A 82 47.34 -24.26 15.91
CA VAL A 82 47.27 -25.72 16.03
C VAL A 82 46.30 -26.07 17.16
N LEU A 83 45.26 -26.84 16.82
CA LEU A 83 44.37 -27.45 17.79
C LEU A 83 44.99 -28.75 18.30
N ARG A 84 44.95 -28.99 19.62
CA ARG A 84 45.49 -30.20 20.27
C ARG A 84 44.46 -30.85 21.18
N MET A 85 44.33 -32.17 21.09
CA MET A 85 43.50 -32.99 21.98
C MET A 85 44.04 -34.43 22.01
N ASP A 86 44.32 -34.98 23.19
CA ASP A 86 44.70 -36.40 23.40
C ASP A 86 45.75 -36.98 22.41
N GLY A 87 46.76 -36.19 22.06
CA GLY A 87 47.84 -36.59 21.14
C GLY A 87 47.56 -36.36 19.65
N GLU A 88 46.38 -35.88 19.28
CA GLU A 88 46.05 -35.44 17.92
C GLU A 88 46.28 -33.93 17.75
N THR A 89 46.69 -33.54 16.54
CA THR A 89 46.89 -32.14 16.16
C THR A 89 46.15 -31.82 14.86
N LEU A 90 45.59 -30.62 14.76
CA LEU A 90 44.98 -30.12 13.52
C LEU A 90 45.38 -28.66 13.29
N ASP A 91 45.99 -28.40 12.14
CA ASP A 91 46.31 -27.04 11.70
C ASP A 91 45.03 -26.30 11.31
N VAL A 92 44.88 -25.08 11.77
CA VAL A 92 43.72 -24.22 11.51
C VAL A 92 44.17 -22.80 11.17
N GLN A 93 43.37 -22.12 10.37
CA GLN A 93 43.59 -20.71 10.05
C GLN A 93 42.74 -19.83 10.97
N LEU A 94 43.38 -18.91 11.69
CA LEU A 94 42.71 -17.85 12.45
C LEU A 94 42.28 -16.72 11.52
N LEU A 95 41.06 -16.24 11.71
CA LEU A 95 40.51 -15.10 10.97
C LEU A 95 40.43 -13.87 11.88
N PRO A 96 40.90 -12.69 11.42
CA PRO A 96 40.83 -11.48 12.22
C PRO A 96 39.37 -11.06 12.44
N ALA A 97 39.11 -10.46 13.59
CA ALA A 97 37.82 -9.88 13.93
C ALA A 97 37.45 -8.78 12.91
N PRO A 98 36.17 -8.68 12.48
CA PRO A 98 35.74 -7.68 11.51
C PRO A 98 36.08 -6.25 11.92
N ALA A 99 36.69 -5.48 11.01
CA ALA A 99 37.12 -4.11 11.26
C ALA A 99 35.93 -3.17 11.52
N PHE A 100 34.78 -3.43 10.88
CA PHE A 100 33.57 -2.63 11.07
C PHE A 100 33.06 -2.65 12.52
N TYR A 101 33.32 -3.70 13.32
CA TYR A 101 32.90 -3.75 14.74
C TYR A 101 33.43 -2.58 15.56
N ARG A 102 34.62 -2.07 15.22
CA ARG A 102 35.27 -0.94 15.92
C ARG A 102 34.74 0.43 15.48
N ARG A 103 34.00 0.50 14.36
CA ARG A 103 33.40 1.74 13.86
C ARG A 103 32.23 2.16 14.73
N ARG A 104 31.92 3.46 14.69
CA ARG A 104 30.75 4.04 15.36
C ARG A 104 29.67 4.34 14.35
N THR A 105 28.43 4.17 14.78
CA THR A 105 27.23 4.60 14.07
C THR A 105 27.02 6.10 14.28
N ARG A 106 26.03 6.67 13.58
CA ARG A 106 25.60 8.06 13.76
C ARG A 106 25.18 8.44 15.18
N SER A 107 24.70 7.47 15.97
CA SER A 107 24.32 7.68 17.37
C SER A 107 25.54 7.64 18.31
N GLY A 108 26.71 7.26 17.79
CA GLY A 108 27.94 7.05 18.56
C GLY A 108 28.10 5.62 19.10
N ALA A 109 27.13 4.72 18.90
CA ALA A 109 27.23 3.32 19.32
C ALA A 109 28.28 2.55 18.51
N ARG A 110 28.99 1.61 19.14
CA ARG A 110 29.91 0.71 18.42
C ARG A 110 29.12 -0.31 17.61
N MET A 111 29.45 -0.48 16.33
CA MET A 111 28.72 -1.39 15.44
C MET A 111 28.76 -2.86 15.93
N GLY A 112 29.85 -3.28 16.58
CA GLY A 112 29.96 -4.62 17.20
C GLY A 112 28.97 -4.87 18.34
N ASN A 113 28.39 -3.83 18.95
CA ASN A 113 27.34 -3.99 19.97
C ASN A 113 25.94 -4.15 19.35
N ILE A 114 25.84 -4.00 18.03
CA ILE A 114 24.57 -4.01 17.28
C ILE A 114 24.48 -5.27 16.42
N ALA A 115 25.62 -5.75 15.93
CA ALA A 115 25.71 -6.84 14.99
C ALA A 115 26.76 -7.88 15.33
N ALA A 116 26.48 -9.12 14.97
CA ALA A 116 27.42 -10.23 14.97
C ALA A 116 27.45 -10.86 13.57
N LEU A 117 28.64 -11.03 13.01
CA LEU A 117 28.89 -11.63 11.71
C LEU A 117 29.43 -13.05 11.90
N HIS A 118 28.74 -14.03 11.33
CA HIS A 118 29.14 -15.42 11.28
C HIS A 118 29.24 -15.85 9.81
N ASP A 119 30.46 -15.99 9.28
CA ASP A 119 30.72 -16.22 7.85
C ASP A 119 30.00 -15.20 6.95
N ARG A 120 28.83 -15.57 6.42
CA ARG A 120 27.99 -14.78 5.49
C ARG A 120 26.63 -14.41 6.09
N LEU A 121 26.44 -14.69 7.38
CA LEU A 121 25.26 -14.39 8.18
C LEU A 121 25.52 -13.19 9.07
N LEU A 122 24.86 -12.07 8.79
CA LEU A 122 24.92 -10.89 9.62
C LEU A 122 23.71 -10.85 10.55
N ILE A 123 23.92 -11.09 11.83
CA ILE A 123 22.90 -11.02 12.88
C ILE A 123 22.81 -9.58 13.38
N LEU A 124 21.60 -9.03 13.46
CA LEU A 124 21.31 -7.70 13.98
C LEU A 124 20.30 -7.78 15.12
N HIS A 125 20.47 -6.93 16.13
CA HIS A 125 19.57 -6.83 17.29
C HIS A 125 18.76 -5.52 17.21
N PRO A 126 17.56 -5.53 16.60
CA PRO A 126 16.78 -4.31 16.39
C PRO A 126 16.22 -3.71 17.69
N PHE A 127 15.87 -4.54 18.67
CA PHE A 127 15.49 -4.08 20.01
C PHE A 127 16.71 -4.05 20.93
N LEU A 128 16.66 -3.13 21.90
CA LEU A 128 17.67 -2.99 22.95
C LEU A 128 17.43 -3.91 24.17
N GLY A 129 16.60 -4.94 24.03
CA GLY A 129 16.21 -5.83 25.11
C GLY A 129 15.11 -6.81 24.73
N CYS A 130 14.70 -7.62 25.71
CA CYS A 130 13.56 -8.54 25.61
C CYS A 130 12.69 -8.35 26.85
N GLY A 131 11.41 -8.01 26.67
CA GLY A 131 10.50 -7.64 27.76
C GLY A 131 10.25 -8.73 28.81
N PHE A 132 10.58 -9.99 28.53
CA PHE A 132 10.53 -11.06 29.53
C PHE A 132 11.58 -10.88 30.65
N PHE A 133 12.65 -10.11 30.43
CA PHE A 133 13.62 -9.79 31.47
C PHE A 133 13.17 -8.67 32.40
N ALA A 134 12.16 -7.88 32.01
CA ALA A 134 11.61 -6.82 32.84
C ALA A 134 10.76 -7.33 34.01
N ARG A 135 10.36 -8.60 33.96
CA ARG A 135 9.47 -9.23 34.93
C ARG A 135 10.13 -10.47 35.52
N GLU A 136 10.11 -10.54 36.83
CA GLU A 136 10.74 -11.63 37.56
C GLU A 136 10.11 -12.98 37.21
N GLY A 137 10.95 -13.98 36.91
CA GLY A 137 10.50 -15.33 36.58
C GLY A 137 9.83 -15.51 35.20
N GLU A 138 9.93 -14.54 34.28
CA GLU A 138 9.44 -14.71 32.90
C GLU A 138 10.55 -15.01 31.88
N ALA A 139 11.79 -14.62 32.17
CA ALA A 139 12.93 -14.87 31.31
C ALA A 139 13.15 -16.38 31.08
N CYS A 140 13.54 -16.73 29.85
CA CYS A 140 13.93 -18.11 29.51
C CYS A 140 15.15 -18.51 30.35
N ARG A 141 15.10 -19.67 31.01
CA ARG A 141 16.09 -20.10 32.00
C ARG A 141 17.49 -20.39 31.44
N TYR A 142 17.62 -20.56 30.13
CA TYR A 142 18.91 -20.70 29.42
C TYR A 142 19.44 -19.38 28.84
N CYS A 143 18.63 -18.32 28.82
CA CYS A 143 18.88 -17.17 27.97
C CYS A 143 19.70 -16.11 28.71
N GLN A 144 20.83 -15.72 28.14
CA GLN A 144 21.57 -14.50 28.47
C GLN A 144 21.33 -13.45 27.40
N TYR A 145 20.08 -13.11 27.10
CA TYR A 145 19.84 -11.95 26.25
C TYR A 145 20.47 -10.76 26.98
N ASP A 146 21.59 -10.23 26.48
CA ASP A 146 22.23 -9.05 27.06
C ASP A 146 21.33 -7.86 26.82
N SER A 147 20.35 -7.75 27.70
CA SER A 147 19.45 -6.63 27.75
C SER A 147 20.27 -5.47 28.26
N MET A 148 20.65 -4.56 27.35
CA MET A 148 21.13 -3.24 27.77
C MET A 148 20.05 -2.50 28.56
N LEU A 149 18.77 -2.88 28.42
CA LEU A 149 17.62 -2.31 29.11
C LEU A 149 16.55 -3.38 29.43
N ASN A 150 16.36 -3.70 30.72
CA ASN A 150 15.32 -4.61 31.23
C ASN A 150 13.94 -3.91 31.27
N GLU A 151 13.55 -3.26 30.18
CA GLU A 151 12.27 -2.54 30.09
C GLU A 151 11.16 -3.46 29.60
N GLU A 152 9.94 -3.29 30.12
CA GLU A 152 8.80 -4.10 29.69
C GLU A 152 8.58 -3.97 28.17
N THR A 153 8.72 -2.77 27.61
CA THR A 153 8.64 -2.51 26.18
C THR A 153 9.99 -2.03 25.66
N PRO A 154 10.89 -2.94 25.24
CA PRO A 154 12.23 -2.56 24.80
C PRO A 154 12.20 -1.47 23.70
N PRO A 155 13.10 -0.48 23.77
CA PRO A 155 13.21 0.53 22.73
C PRO A 155 13.76 -0.09 21.45
N LEU A 156 13.23 0.38 20.32
CA LEU A 156 13.70 0.01 18.98
C LEU A 156 14.89 0.91 18.64
N ARG A 157 15.98 0.33 18.15
CA ARG A 157 17.10 1.10 17.59
C ARG A 157 16.64 1.93 16.39
N ASP A 158 17.37 3.01 16.11
CA ASP A 158 17.14 3.80 14.89
C ASP A 158 17.26 2.85 13.67
N PRO A 159 16.22 2.73 12.83
CA PRO A 159 16.31 1.91 11.61
C PRO A 159 17.48 2.30 10.70
N LEU A 160 17.87 3.58 10.67
CA LEU A 160 18.99 4.05 9.86
C LEU A 160 20.34 3.59 10.42
N GLU A 161 20.45 3.47 11.75
CA GLU A 161 21.63 2.90 12.40
C GLU A 161 21.84 1.44 11.99
N LEU A 162 20.77 0.65 11.91
CA LEU A 162 20.84 -0.74 11.43
C LEU A 162 21.31 -0.82 9.97
N VAL A 163 20.89 0.13 9.12
CA VAL A 163 21.36 0.21 7.73
C VAL A 163 22.86 0.54 7.65
N GLU A 164 23.35 1.48 8.47
CA GLU A 164 24.78 1.84 8.52
C GLU A 164 25.65 0.61 8.84
N VAL A 165 25.21 -0.20 9.80
CA VAL A 165 25.91 -1.44 10.19
C VAL A 165 25.90 -2.46 9.05
N VAL A 166 24.76 -2.65 8.39
CA VAL A 166 24.64 -3.55 7.23
C VAL A 166 25.56 -3.12 6.08
N GLN A 167 25.58 -1.83 5.76
CA GLN A 167 26.44 -1.31 4.70
C GLN A 167 27.92 -1.45 5.05
N ALA A 168 28.30 -1.18 6.30
CA ALA A 168 29.67 -1.34 6.76
C ALA A 168 30.13 -2.81 6.72
N ALA A 169 29.27 -3.75 7.13
CA ALA A 169 29.55 -5.18 7.03
C ALA A 169 29.67 -5.66 5.58
N MET A 170 28.76 -5.21 4.69
CA MET A 170 28.78 -5.55 3.26
C MET A 170 29.97 -4.96 2.50
N ALA A 171 30.55 -3.86 2.99
CA ALA A 171 31.76 -3.27 2.42
C ALA A 171 33.02 -4.09 2.75
N GLU A 172 32.97 -4.92 3.80
CA GLU A 172 34.12 -5.70 4.28
C GLU A 172 34.01 -7.19 3.91
N ARG A 173 32.83 -7.80 4.01
CA ARG A 173 32.60 -9.22 3.72
C ARG A 173 31.36 -9.45 2.87
N GLU A 174 31.32 -10.57 2.15
CA GLU A 174 30.13 -10.95 1.38
C GLU A 174 29.03 -11.44 2.33
N ILE A 175 27.95 -10.66 2.45
CA ILE A 175 26.76 -11.03 3.23
C ILE A 175 25.73 -11.65 2.30
N ASP A 176 25.18 -12.79 2.72
CA ASP A 176 24.11 -13.50 2.02
C ASP A 176 22.76 -13.34 2.73
N THR A 177 22.77 -13.41 4.06
CA THR A 177 21.57 -13.31 4.90
C THR A 177 21.79 -12.30 6.01
N VAL A 178 20.86 -11.35 6.14
CA VAL A 178 20.71 -10.50 7.33
C VAL A 178 19.65 -11.09 8.23
N TYR A 179 20.01 -11.38 9.47
CA TYR A 179 19.21 -12.09 10.45
C TYR A 179 18.82 -11.16 11.59
N LEU A 180 17.54 -10.81 11.69
CA LEU A 180 17.01 -9.97 12.75
C LEU A 180 16.66 -10.85 13.95
N TYR A 181 17.38 -10.68 15.05
CA TYR A 181 17.17 -11.41 16.29
C TYR A 181 16.27 -10.60 17.23
N ASN A 182 14.97 -10.93 17.27
CA ASN A 182 13.95 -10.12 17.92
C ASN A 182 13.70 -10.53 19.38
N GLY A 183 13.65 -9.55 20.28
CA GLY A 183 13.13 -9.73 21.64
C GLY A 183 11.60 -9.71 21.71
N TYR A 184 11.06 -9.88 22.91
CA TYR A 184 9.63 -9.72 23.19
C TYR A 184 9.28 -8.26 23.51
N ALA A 185 8.15 -7.78 23.03
CA ALA A 185 7.49 -6.57 23.52
C ALA A 185 5.99 -6.85 23.81
N PRO A 186 5.38 -6.22 24.82
CA PRO A 186 3.97 -6.38 25.15
C PRO A 186 3.05 -6.03 23.98
N GLY A 187 1.97 -6.81 23.82
CA GLY A 187 1.00 -6.63 22.75
C GLY A 187 0.65 -7.95 22.05
N ALA A 188 -0.36 -7.92 21.19
CA ALA A 188 -0.78 -9.10 20.43
C ALA A 188 0.17 -9.43 19.27
N ASP A 189 0.88 -8.43 18.73
CA ASP A 189 1.86 -8.58 17.65
C ASP A 189 3.30 -8.73 18.15
N VAL A 190 3.51 -8.77 19.47
CA VAL A 190 4.82 -8.88 20.14
C VAL A 190 5.87 -7.86 19.68
N GLY A 191 5.43 -6.68 19.26
CA GLY A 191 6.29 -5.60 18.77
C GLY A 191 6.67 -5.71 17.28
N LEU A 192 6.19 -6.73 16.57
CA LEU A 192 6.54 -6.98 15.17
C LEU A 192 6.12 -5.86 14.22
N LYS A 193 5.04 -5.12 14.51
CA LYS A 193 4.64 -3.98 13.67
C LYS A 193 5.70 -2.89 13.60
N ARG A 194 6.50 -2.73 14.66
CA ARG A 194 7.60 -1.76 14.72
C ARG A 194 8.75 -2.16 13.79
N LEU A 195 8.84 -3.42 13.39
CA LEU A 195 9.86 -3.93 12.47
C LEU A 195 9.47 -3.83 11.00
N ILE A 196 8.19 -3.59 10.67
CA ILE A 196 7.74 -3.43 9.28
C ILE A 196 8.52 -2.33 8.55
N PRO A 197 8.65 -1.10 9.11
CA PRO A 197 9.46 -0.06 8.47
C PRO A 197 10.95 -0.42 8.40
N VAL A 198 11.48 -1.12 9.41
CA VAL A 198 12.89 -1.57 9.45
C VAL A 198 13.17 -2.54 8.32
N ILE A 199 12.33 -3.56 8.14
CA ILE A 199 12.48 -4.57 7.09
C ILE A 199 12.32 -3.93 5.72
N ALA A 200 11.33 -3.04 5.55
CA ALA A 200 11.15 -2.30 4.30
C ALA A 200 12.35 -1.43 3.96
N LEU A 201 12.97 -0.80 4.96
CA LEU A 201 14.19 -0.03 4.78
C LEU A 201 15.39 -0.92 4.42
N LEU A 202 15.62 -2.00 5.17
CA LEU A 202 16.70 -2.96 4.90
C LEU A 202 16.57 -3.59 3.50
N ARG A 203 15.35 -3.95 3.07
CA ARG A 203 15.09 -4.51 1.74
C ARG A 203 15.60 -3.60 0.61
N ARG A 204 15.46 -2.28 0.74
CA ARG A 204 15.97 -1.30 -0.24
C ARG A 204 17.48 -1.36 -0.42
N HIS A 205 18.23 -1.74 0.63
CA HIS A 205 19.69 -1.79 0.61
C HIS A 205 20.24 -3.20 0.34
N LEU A 206 19.48 -4.25 0.62
CA LEU A 206 19.92 -5.64 0.49
C LEU A 206 19.64 -6.24 -0.89
N GLY A 207 18.69 -5.68 -1.64
CA GLY A 207 18.33 -6.15 -2.98
C GLY A 207 17.84 -7.60 -2.95
N HIS A 208 18.60 -8.52 -3.55
CA HIS A 208 18.26 -9.95 -3.64
C HIS A 208 18.68 -10.80 -2.44
N ARG A 209 19.45 -10.22 -1.49
CA ARG A 209 19.93 -10.93 -0.29
C ARG A 209 18.78 -11.24 0.67
N GLN A 210 18.95 -12.24 1.50
CA GLN A 210 17.87 -12.72 2.36
C GLN A 210 17.73 -11.88 3.63
N ILE A 211 16.49 -11.62 4.04
CA ILE A 211 16.17 -11.10 5.38
C ILE A 211 15.44 -12.20 6.14
N ALA A 212 16.03 -12.62 7.25
CA ALA A 212 15.42 -13.53 8.21
C ALA A 212 15.02 -12.77 9.48
N LEU A 213 13.94 -13.21 10.12
CA LEU A 213 13.48 -12.66 11.39
C LEU A 213 13.17 -13.81 12.34
N GLU A 214 13.87 -13.83 13.47
CA GLU A 214 13.59 -14.68 14.62
C GLU A 214 12.78 -13.93 15.64
N THR A 215 11.64 -14.48 16.05
CA THR A 215 10.71 -13.80 16.96
C THR A 215 9.98 -14.76 17.87
N VAL A 216 9.44 -14.20 18.96
CA VAL A 216 8.38 -14.84 19.75
C VAL A 216 7.10 -14.91 18.92
N ALA A 217 6.27 -15.94 19.16
CA ALA A 217 5.03 -16.15 18.45
C ALA A 217 4.02 -15.00 18.70
N PRO A 218 3.54 -14.29 17.66
CA PRO A 218 2.48 -13.32 17.81
C PRO A 218 1.11 -13.99 17.93
N ARG A 219 0.22 -13.43 18.75
CA ARG A 219 -1.22 -13.79 18.75
C ARG A 219 -1.95 -13.20 17.55
N GLN A 220 -1.53 -12.02 17.08
CA GLN A 220 -2.04 -11.40 15.86
C GLN A 220 -1.30 -11.90 14.63
N LEU A 221 -1.79 -12.97 14.01
CA LEU A 221 -1.14 -13.60 12.85
C LEU A 221 -1.03 -12.69 11.61
N ALA A 222 -1.93 -11.71 11.46
CA ALA A 222 -1.91 -10.77 10.33
C ALA A 222 -0.60 -9.97 10.22
N VAL A 223 0.16 -9.80 11.32
CA VAL A 223 1.46 -9.11 11.27
C VAL A 223 2.49 -9.88 10.43
N ILE A 224 2.35 -11.22 10.34
CA ILE A 224 3.23 -12.06 9.51
C ILE A 224 3.06 -11.72 8.03
N ASP A 225 1.82 -11.43 7.59
CA ASP A 225 1.49 -10.97 6.24
C ASP A 225 2.15 -9.63 5.94
N GLU A 226 2.06 -8.70 6.91
CA GLU A 226 2.64 -7.36 6.81
C GLU A 226 4.18 -7.41 6.74
N LEU A 227 4.82 -8.27 7.54
CA LEU A 227 6.28 -8.50 7.50
C LEU A 227 6.72 -9.09 6.15
N TYR A 228 5.97 -10.06 5.62
CA TYR A 228 6.23 -10.61 4.29
C TYR A 228 6.13 -9.54 3.20
N ALA A 229 5.08 -8.71 3.24
CA ALA A 229 4.87 -7.60 2.32
C ALA A 229 5.98 -6.54 2.44
N ALA A 230 6.49 -6.30 3.64
CA ALA A 230 7.57 -5.36 3.90
C ALA A 230 8.92 -5.78 3.27
N GLY A 231 9.12 -7.07 3.04
CA GLY A 231 10.38 -7.56 2.49
C GLY A 231 10.98 -8.77 3.20
N LEU A 232 10.30 -9.38 4.18
CA LEU A 232 10.84 -10.55 4.89
C LEU A 232 10.88 -11.77 3.96
N ASP A 233 11.97 -12.56 4.01
CA ASP A 233 12.12 -13.78 3.20
C ASP A 233 12.02 -15.06 4.02
N ILE A 234 12.46 -15.04 5.28
CA ILE A 234 12.51 -16.20 6.16
C ILE A 234 11.90 -15.83 7.51
N PHE A 235 10.93 -16.62 7.95
CA PHE A 235 10.26 -16.45 9.23
C PHE A 235 10.73 -17.55 10.19
N VAL A 236 11.27 -17.14 11.32
CA VAL A 236 11.78 -18.04 12.36
C VAL A 236 10.98 -17.81 13.64
N CYS A 237 10.32 -18.86 14.12
CA CYS A 237 9.58 -18.85 15.38
C CYS A 237 9.82 -20.19 16.07
N ASN A 238 10.38 -20.14 17.27
CA ASN A 238 11.01 -21.31 17.86
C ASN A 238 10.10 -22.03 18.84
N LEU A 239 10.19 -23.36 18.83
CA LEU A 239 9.69 -24.20 19.92
C LEU A 239 10.69 -24.28 21.07
N GLU A 240 12.00 -24.28 20.77
CA GLU A 240 13.13 -24.47 21.68
C GLU A 240 13.17 -25.82 22.42
N VAL A 241 12.06 -26.28 22.97
CA VAL A 241 11.87 -27.55 23.66
C VAL A 241 10.55 -28.13 23.16
N PHE A 242 10.56 -29.40 22.76
CA PHE A 242 9.37 -30.07 22.21
C PHE A 242 8.46 -30.58 23.32
N ASP A 243 9.01 -31.11 24.42
CA ASP A 243 8.21 -31.51 25.58
C ASP A 243 7.52 -30.30 26.21
N GLY A 244 6.18 -30.32 26.26
CA GLY A 244 5.38 -29.18 26.71
C GLY A 244 5.56 -28.84 28.19
N ALA A 245 5.80 -29.83 29.07
CA ALA A 245 6.02 -29.59 30.49
C ALA A 245 7.40 -28.95 30.70
N ARG A 246 8.42 -29.46 30.00
CA ARG A 246 9.76 -28.90 30.03
C ARG A 246 9.83 -27.52 29.39
N PHE A 247 9.07 -27.28 28.32
CA PHE A 247 8.92 -25.95 27.71
C PHE A 247 8.36 -24.94 28.72
N ALA A 248 7.32 -25.30 29.48
CA ALA A 248 6.74 -24.43 30.50
C ALA A 248 7.74 -24.08 31.62
N GLU A 249 8.60 -25.03 32.01
CA GLU A 249 9.64 -24.81 33.01
C GLU A 249 10.77 -23.91 32.47
N VAL A 250 11.23 -24.16 31.24
CA VAL A 250 12.40 -23.51 30.65
C VAL A 250 12.06 -22.14 30.08
N CYS A 251 10.85 -21.95 29.53
CA CYS A 251 10.39 -20.76 28.82
C CYS A 251 9.09 -20.19 29.45
N PRO A 252 9.08 -19.83 30.75
CA PRO A 252 7.86 -19.49 31.47
C PRO A 252 7.10 -18.28 30.89
N GLY A 253 7.80 -17.23 30.44
CA GLY A 253 7.17 -16.07 29.80
C GLY A 253 6.49 -16.40 28.47
N LYS A 254 7.13 -17.22 27.63
CA LYS A 254 6.54 -17.70 26.36
C LYS A 254 5.34 -18.61 26.62
N GLN A 255 5.41 -19.46 27.65
CA GLN A 255 4.28 -20.27 28.08
C GLN A 255 3.07 -19.41 28.46
N ARG A 256 3.26 -18.38 29.29
CA ARG A 256 2.19 -17.42 29.62
C ARG A 256 1.69 -16.63 28.40
N HIS A 257 2.52 -16.44 27.39
CA HIS A 257 2.14 -15.77 26.16
C HIS A 257 1.38 -16.66 25.15
N GLY A 258 0.98 -17.88 25.52
CA GLY A 258 0.20 -18.78 24.67
C GLY A 258 0.93 -20.08 24.33
N GLY A 259 2.15 -20.25 24.83
CA GLY A 259 2.88 -21.52 24.78
C GLY A 259 3.15 -22.03 23.38
N GLN A 260 3.32 -23.35 23.29
CA GLN A 260 3.61 -24.03 22.03
C GLN A 260 2.46 -23.88 21.02
N ASP A 261 1.20 -23.76 21.46
CA ASP A 261 0.05 -23.58 20.56
C ASP A 261 0.16 -22.29 19.73
N ALA A 262 0.64 -21.20 20.35
CA ALA A 262 0.90 -19.94 19.66
C ALA A 262 2.02 -20.10 18.63
N VAL A 263 3.09 -20.84 18.97
CA VAL A 263 4.21 -21.14 18.07
C VAL A 263 3.73 -21.94 16.86
N TRP A 264 3.01 -23.04 17.07
CA TRP A 264 2.44 -23.86 16.00
C TRP A 264 1.49 -23.08 15.11
N SER A 265 0.66 -22.20 15.69
CA SER A 265 -0.26 -21.33 14.95
C SER A 265 0.50 -20.34 14.06
N ALA A 266 1.54 -19.69 14.60
CA ALA A 266 2.39 -18.76 13.85
C ALA A 266 3.14 -19.45 12.70
N LEU A 267 3.72 -20.62 12.97
CA LEU A 267 4.43 -21.41 11.97
C LEU A 267 3.50 -21.91 10.85
N SER A 268 2.34 -22.45 11.22
CA SER A 268 1.32 -22.91 10.26
C SER A 268 0.83 -21.78 9.37
N HIS A 269 0.59 -20.59 9.94
CA HIS A 269 0.17 -19.42 9.18
C HIS A 269 1.29 -18.94 8.24
N ALA A 270 2.53 -18.84 8.73
CA ALA A 270 3.70 -18.46 7.92
C ALA A 270 3.91 -19.42 6.73
N ARG A 271 3.66 -20.73 6.89
CA ARG A 271 3.76 -21.72 5.81
C ARG A 271 2.83 -21.44 4.63
N THR A 272 1.70 -20.78 4.84
CA THR A 272 0.76 -20.39 3.76
C THR A 272 1.29 -19.23 2.91
N ILE A 273 2.23 -18.44 3.45
CA ILE A 273 2.72 -17.19 2.88
C ILE A 273 4.11 -17.40 2.27
N PHE A 274 5.04 -17.88 3.09
CA PHE A 274 6.44 -18.06 2.74
C PHE A 274 6.64 -19.27 1.82
N ARG A 275 7.74 -19.30 1.08
CA ARG A 275 8.04 -20.44 0.20
C ARG A 275 8.47 -21.66 1.04
N PRO A 276 8.28 -22.89 0.52
CA PRO A 276 8.81 -24.09 1.16
C PRO A 276 10.30 -23.92 1.53
N GLY A 277 10.69 -24.36 2.72
CA GLY A 277 12.05 -24.19 3.26
C GLY A 277 12.39 -22.79 3.80
N SER A 278 11.42 -21.88 3.95
CA SER A 278 11.65 -20.52 4.49
C SER A 278 10.92 -20.24 5.82
N VAL A 279 10.36 -21.29 6.43
CA VAL A 279 9.74 -21.22 7.76
C VAL A 279 10.53 -22.17 8.65
N VAL A 280 11.03 -21.67 9.76
CA VAL A 280 12.06 -22.32 10.57
C VAL A 280 11.68 -22.28 12.04
N SER A 281 12.07 -23.31 12.79
CA SER A 281 11.95 -23.35 14.24
C SER A 281 13.22 -23.95 14.86
N HIS A 282 13.80 -23.27 15.85
CA HIS A 282 14.92 -23.80 16.61
C HIS A 282 14.48 -24.83 17.67
N LEU A 283 15.29 -25.88 17.84
CA LEU A 283 15.24 -26.83 18.97
C LEU A 283 16.58 -26.84 19.68
N ILE A 284 16.56 -26.76 21.01
CA ILE A 284 17.74 -26.75 21.86
C ILE A 284 18.03 -28.18 22.33
N VAL A 285 19.09 -28.77 21.78
CA VAL A 285 19.52 -30.13 22.15
C VAL A 285 20.13 -30.06 23.55
N GLY A 286 19.68 -30.92 24.46
CA GLY A 286 20.21 -31.03 25.82
C GLY A 286 19.30 -30.54 26.94
N LEU A 287 18.20 -29.86 26.61
CA LEU A 287 17.22 -29.41 27.62
C LEU A 287 16.12 -30.43 27.87
N GLU A 288 16.02 -31.45 27.03
CA GLU A 288 15.06 -32.55 27.09
C GLU A 288 15.75 -33.85 26.61
N PRO A 289 15.15 -35.03 26.84
CA PRO A 289 15.68 -36.29 26.31
C PRO A 289 15.78 -36.25 24.77
N ILE A 290 16.84 -36.82 24.21
CA ILE A 290 17.12 -36.78 22.76
C ILE A 290 15.95 -37.30 21.91
N GLU A 291 15.24 -38.32 22.40
CA GLU A 291 14.06 -38.87 21.71
C GLU A 291 12.93 -37.84 21.56
N ALA A 292 12.71 -36.99 22.57
CA ALA A 292 11.73 -35.90 22.46
C ALA A 292 12.17 -34.87 21.41
N THR A 293 13.46 -34.53 21.36
CA THR A 293 13.99 -33.63 20.35
C THR A 293 13.85 -34.22 18.93
N LYS A 294 14.14 -35.51 18.74
CA LYS A 294 13.93 -36.21 17.45
C LYS A 294 12.47 -36.19 17.01
N GLN A 295 11.53 -36.47 17.92
CA GLN A 295 10.10 -36.36 17.66
C GLN A 295 9.70 -34.93 17.27
N GLY A 296 10.27 -33.92 17.93
CA GLY A 296 10.08 -32.52 17.56
C GLY A 296 10.57 -32.19 16.15
N MET A 297 11.73 -32.74 15.73
CA MET A 297 12.22 -32.59 14.36
C MET A 297 11.24 -33.20 13.36
N GLU A 298 10.76 -34.42 13.62
CA GLU A 298 9.81 -35.12 12.75
C GLU A 298 8.49 -34.36 12.63
N ALA A 299 7.94 -33.87 13.75
CA ALA A 299 6.72 -33.07 13.77
C ALA A 299 6.84 -31.77 12.96
N LEU A 300 7.98 -31.08 13.05
CA LEU A 300 8.25 -29.88 12.27
C LEU A 300 8.35 -30.19 10.77
N VAL A 301 9.13 -31.21 10.40
CA VAL A 301 9.31 -31.61 8.99
C VAL A 301 8.00 -32.06 8.36
N ALA A 302 7.16 -32.79 9.10
CA ALA A 302 5.84 -33.22 8.66
C ALA A 302 4.92 -32.04 8.27
N GLN A 303 5.07 -30.89 8.92
CA GLN A 303 4.33 -29.65 8.60
C GLN A 303 5.05 -28.76 7.55
N GLY A 304 6.17 -29.23 6.99
CA GLY A 304 6.96 -28.48 6.03
C GLY A 304 7.77 -27.32 6.66
N ILE A 305 7.98 -27.36 7.98
CA ILE A 305 8.80 -26.41 8.73
C ILE A 305 10.20 -27.00 8.86
N VAL A 306 11.23 -26.16 8.78
CA VAL A 306 12.61 -26.63 8.90
C VAL A 306 13.10 -26.54 10.35
N PRO A 307 13.40 -27.68 11.01
CA PRO A 307 14.09 -27.66 12.29
C PRO A 307 15.54 -27.21 12.12
N LEU A 308 16.01 -26.36 13.04
CA LEU A 308 17.41 -26.02 13.21
C LEU A 308 17.83 -26.33 14.64
N LEU A 309 18.96 -27.01 14.80
CA LEU A 309 19.42 -27.46 16.12
C LEU A 309 20.45 -26.50 16.72
N VAL A 310 20.27 -26.21 17.99
CA VAL A 310 21.18 -25.41 18.79
C VAL A 310 21.64 -26.25 20.00
N PRO A 311 22.94 -26.47 20.21
CA PRO A 311 23.41 -27.16 21.40
C PRO A 311 23.19 -26.29 22.63
N PHE A 312 22.63 -26.85 23.70
CA PHE A 312 22.56 -26.17 24.98
C PHE A 312 23.97 -25.92 25.53
N ARG A 313 24.19 -24.70 26.04
CA ARG A 313 25.42 -24.33 26.75
C ARG A 313 25.06 -23.78 28.14
N PRO A 314 25.72 -24.24 29.21
CA PRO A 314 25.53 -23.69 30.55
C PRO A 314 26.23 -22.33 30.66
N LEU A 315 25.47 -21.26 30.51
CA LEU A 315 26.00 -19.91 30.52
C LEU A 315 25.99 -19.32 31.96
N PRO A 316 27.06 -18.62 32.41
CA PRO A 316 27.14 -18.05 33.76
C PRO A 316 25.99 -17.09 34.11
N GLY A 317 25.49 -17.09 35.34
CA GLY A 317 24.41 -16.15 35.73
C GLY A 317 23.03 -16.45 35.14
N THR A 318 22.86 -17.57 34.43
CA THR A 318 21.53 -18.09 34.07
C THR A 318 21.02 -19.10 35.11
N PRO A 319 19.70 -19.27 35.27
CA PRO A 319 19.14 -20.31 36.13
C PRO A 319 19.54 -21.75 35.78
N LEU A 320 20.09 -21.99 34.58
CA LEU A 320 20.59 -23.29 34.12
C LEU A 320 22.12 -23.35 34.02
N ALA A 321 22.85 -22.42 34.66
CA ALA A 321 24.32 -22.42 34.65
C ALA A 321 24.94 -23.71 35.23
N GLY A 322 24.24 -24.39 36.15
CA GLY A 322 24.67 -25.68 36.72
C GLY A 322 24.23 -26.91 35.94
N HIS A 323 23.49 -26.76 34.84
CA HIS A 323 23.02 -27.89 34.03
C HIS A 323 24.19 -28.48 33.22
N PRO A 324 24.33 -29.81 33.14
CA PRO A 324 25.44 -30.42 32.41
C PRO A 324 25.40 -30.04 30.92
N PRO A 325 26.56 -29.81 30.28
CA PRO A 325 26.64 -29.64 28.84
C PRO A 325 26.31 -30.96 28.11
N VAL A 326 25.84 -30.85 26.87
CA VAL A 326 25.51 -32.02 26.04
C VAL A 326 26.79 -32.75 25.60
N SER A 327 26.76 -34.07 25.63
CA SER A 327 27.85 -34.88 25.07
C SER A 327 27.91 -34.77 23.54
N LEU A 328 29.13 -34.88 22.99
CA LEU A 328 29.31 -34.78 21.54
C LEU A 328 28.56 -35.88 20.79
N GLU A 329 28.49 -37.08 21.38
CA GLU A 329 27.78 -38.25 20.85
C GLU A 329 26.29 -37.96 20.64
N VAL A 330 25.63 -37.35 21.64
CA VAL A 330 24.20 -36.98 21.55
C VAL A 330 23.98 -35.86 20.53
N LEU A 331 24.89 -34.89 20.43
CA LEU A 331 24.80 -33.85 19.42
C LEU A 331 24.95 -34.45 18.01
N GLU A 332 25.95 -35.30 17.80
CA GLU A 332 26.17 -35.94 16.51
C GLU A 332 24.97 -36.78 16.09
N GLU A 333 24.42 -37.58 17.01
CA GLU A 333 23.20 -38.35 16.80
C GLU A 333 22.03 -37.45 16.37
N ALA A 334 21.82 -36.32 17.04
CA ALA A 334 20.78 -35.35 16.72
C ALA A 334 20.94 -34.75 15.31
N PHE A 335 22.15 -34.33 14.95
CA PHE A 335 22.43 -33.70 13.66
C PHE A 335 22.39 -34.70 12.49
N LEU A 336 22.81 -35.95 12.71
CA LEU A 336 22.67 -37.04 11.72
C LEU A 336 21.19 -37.38 11.49
N HIS A 337 20.38 -37.46 12.56
CA HIS A 337 18.93 -37.66 12.43
C HIS A 337 18.27 -36.53 11.65
N LEU A 338 18.61 -35.27 11.98
CA LEU A 338 18.13 -34.09 11.26
C LEU A 338 18.48 -34.17 9.77
N TYR A 339 19.72 -34.51 9.44
CA TYR A 339 20.17 -34.63 8.06
C TYR A 339 19.40 -35.70 7.30
N ALA A 340 19.22 -36.88 7.90
CA ALA A 340 18.45 -37.97 7.29
C ALA A 340 16.99 -37.59 7.04
N LEU A 341 16.35 -36.87 7.98
CA LEU A 341 14.99 -36.36 7.82
C LEU A 341 14.89 -35.35 6.67
N LEU A 342 15.80 -34.38 6.65
CA LEU A 342 15.76 -33.29 5.67
C LEU A 342 16.18 -33.72 4.26
N ALA A 343 17.06 -34.72 4.14
CA ALA A 343 17.39 -35.33 2.86
C ALA A 343 16.18 -35.98 2.17
N ARG A 344 15.17 -36.39 2.95
CA ARG A 344 13.91 -36.98 2.45
C ARG A 344 12.76 -35.96 2.38
N ALA A 345 12.98 -34.73 2.83
CA ALA A 345 11.93 -33.74 2.94
C ALA A 345 11.53 -33.16 1.56
N PRO A 346 10.24 -32.84 1.34
CA PRO A 346 9.73 -32.38 0.05
C PRO A 346 10.05 -30.92 -0.28
N PHE A 347 10.91 -30.24 0.50
CA PHE A 347 11.18 -28.81 0.37
C PHE A 347 12.68 -28.51 0.26
N PRO A 348 13.05 -27.43 -0.47
CA PRO A 348 14.46 -27.14 -0.75
C PRO A 348 15.20 -26.56 0.47
N MET A 349 16.38 -27.10 0.77
CA MET A 349 17.22 -26.66 1.90
C MET A 349 18.11 -25.44 1.63
N HIS A 350 18.38 -25.13 0.36
CA HIS A 350 19.32 -24.06 -0.03
C HIS A 350 18.97 -22.66 0.50
N ARG A 351 17.73 -22.47 0.99
CA ARG A 351 17.29 -21.20 1.56
C ARG A 351 17.90 -20.92 2.93
N LEU A 352 18.34 -21.96 3.63
CA LEU A 352 18.99 -21.88 4.93
C LEU A 352 20.52 -22.03 4.84
N ARG A 353 21.07 -21.94 3.62
CA ARG A 353 22.52 -21.86 3.42
C ARG A 353 23.08 -20.74 4.29
N HIS A 354 24.19 -21.00 4.94
CA HIS A 354 24.86 -20.07 5.85
C HIS A 354 24.01 -19.56 7.04
N MET A 355 22.83 -20.13 7.35
CA MET A 355 22.00 -19.68 8.48
C MET A 355 22.32 -20.37 9.83
N GLY A 356 23.18 -21.39 9.84
CA GLY A 356 23.52 -22.14 11.04
C GLY A 356 24.85 -21.69 11.62
N ARG A 357 24.88 -21.43 12.94
CA ARG A 357 26.12 -21.13 13.69
C ARG A 357 26.94 -22.38 14.05
N VAL A 358 26.30 -23.54 14.04
CA VAL A 358 26.87 -24.83 14.46
C VAL A 358 27.09 -25.71 13.24
N LEU A 359 26.02 -26.29 12.70
CA LEU A 359 26.00 -26.90 11.37
C LEU A 359 24.69 -26.50 10.72
N THR A 360 24.75 -26.00 9.49
CA THR A 360 23.52 -25.89 8.69
C THR A 360 23.04 -27.30 8.31
N PRO A 361 21.75 -27.50 8.02
CA PRO A 361 21.27 -28.76 7.47
C PRO A 361 22.07 -29.28 6.27
N MET A 362 22.57 -28.37 5.43
CA MET A 362 23.41 -28.72 4.28
C MET A 362 24.86 -29.07 4.66
N GLU A 363 25.36 -28.55 5.79
CA GLU A 363 26.70 -28.87 6.31
C GLU A 363 26.70 -30.17 7.11
N SER A 364 25.57 -30.58 7.71
CA SER A 364 25.47 -31.81 8.51
C SER A 364 25.86 -33.08 7.75
N ARG A 365 25.77 -33.07 6.42
CA ARG A 365 26.25 -34.16 5.53
C ARG A 365 27.73 -34.51 5.73
N VAL A 366 28.52 -33.56 6.23
CA VAL A 366 29.94 -33.77 6.47
C VAL A 366 30.17 -34.78 7.61
N LEU A 367 29.17 -34.98 8.48
CA LEU A 367 29.21 -35.98 9.55
C LEU A 367 29.23 -37.42 9.02
N ASP A 368 28.55 -37.71 7.91
CA ASP A 368 28.53 -39.05 7.29
C ASP A 368 29.47 -39.19 6.07
N GLY A 369 30.19 -38.11 5.71
CA GLY A 369 31.16 -38.09 4.61
C GLY A 369 30.57 -37.93 3.22
N SER A 370 29.28 -37.63 3.08
CA SER A 370 28.63 -37.44 1.78
C SER A 370 29.04 -36.15 1.06
N GLN A 371 29.15 -36.24 -0.27
CA GLN A 371 29.55 -35.14 -1.16
C GLN A 371 28.34 -34.27 -1.59
N PRO A 372 28.54 -32.98 -1.93
CA PRO A 372 27.46 -32.14 -2.41
C PRO A 372 26.89 -32.61 -3.75
N THR A 373 25.56 -32.58 -3.87
CA THR A 373 24.89 -32.87 -5.14
C THR A 373 25.03 -31.70 -6.11
N LEU A 374 24.86 -31.93 -7.42
CA LEU A 374 24.81 -30.86 -8.42
C LEU A 374 23.73 -29.81 -8.11
N GLY A 375 22.60 -30.24 -7.54
CA GLY A 375 21.52 -29.34 -7.11
C GLY A 375 21.97 -28.40 -5.98
N ASP A 376 22.77 -28.89 -5.04
CA ASP A 376 23.33 -28.08 -3.95
C ASP A 376 24.35 -27.06 -4.47
N LEU A 377 25.20 -27.49 -5.41
CA LEU A 377 26.19 -26.62 -6.05
C LEU A 377 25.53 -25.51 -6.86
N TRP A 378 24.48 -25.84 -7.63
CA TRP A 378 23.68 -24.85 -8.34
C TRP A 378 23.02 -23.87 -7.38
N ALA A 379 22.40 -24.37 -6.31
CA ALA A 379 21.69 -23.52 -5.37
C ALA A 379 22.61 -22.60 -4.53
N ALA A 380 23.87 -22.99 -4.35
CA ALA A 380 24.92 -22.16 -3.77
C ALA A 380 25.51 -21.12 -4.76
N SER A 381 25.30 -21.29 -6.07
CA SER A 381 25.83 -20.39 -7.10
C SER A 381 25.28 -18.96 -6.98
N SER A 382 26.08 -17.97 -7.39
CA SER A 382 25.68 -16.55 -7.38
C SER A 382 24.48 -16.26 -8.28
N LEU A 383 24.37 -16.97 -9.41
CA LEU A 383 23.28 -16.82 -10.37
C LEU A 383 21.95 -17.31 -9.79
N ALA A 384 21.93 -18.50 -9.19
CA ALA A 384 20.74 -19.05 -8.55
C ALA A 384 20.24 -18.17 -7.40
N ARG A 385 21.16 -17.57 -6.62
CA ARG A 385 20.83 -16.61 -5.57
C ARG A 385 20.11 -15.36 -6.10
N LYS A 386 20.64 -14.75 -7.16
CA LYS A 386 20.03 -13.57 -7.79
C LYS A 386 18.66 -13.88 -8.38
N LEU A 387 18.53 -14.98 -9.11
CA LEU A 387 17.24 -15.43 -9.68
C LEU A 387 16.23 -15.73 -8.58
N GLY A 388 16.64 -16.42 -7.52
CA GLY A 388 15.80 -16.72 -6.37
C GLY A 388 15.25 -15.47 -5.67
N GLY A 389 16.10 -14.45 -5.50
CA GLY A 389 15.70 -13.15 -4.95
C GLY A 389 14.74 -12.39 -5.86
N TRP A 390 14.99 -12.36 -7.17
CA TRP A 390 14.09 -11.72 -8.14
C TRP A 390 12.70 -12.37 -8.15
N VAL A 391 12.63 -13.70 -8.13
CA VAL A 391 11.36 -14.43 -8.04
C VAL A 391 10.62 -14.13 -6.73
N ASN A 392 11.34 -14.00 -5.60
CA ASN A 392 10.71 -13.63 -4.34
C ASN A 392 10.11 -12.21 -4.41
N GLU A 393 10.80 -11.28 -5.06
CA GLU A 393 10.33 -9.89 -5.23
C GLU A 393 9.08 -9.83 -6.11
N VAL A 394 9.07 -10.52 -7.26
CA VAL A 394 7.90 -10.61 -8.14
C VAL A 394 6.72 -11.25 -7.38
N ARG A 395 6.94 -12.37 -6.68
CA ARG A 395 5.89 -13.04 -5.89
C ARG A 395 5.34 -12.12 -4.80
N ARG A 396 6.20 -11.38 -4.11
CA ARG A 396 5.81 -10.41 -3.08
C ARG A 396 4.98 -9.28 -3.70
N HIS A 397 5.45 -8.68 -4.79
CA HIS A 397 4.74 -7.60 -5.48
C HIS A 397 3.34 -8.02 -5.95
N LEU A 398 3.24 -9.21 -6.56
CA LEU A 398 1.96 -9.76 -7.03
C LEU A 398 0.98 -10.06 -5.88
N ARG A 399 1.48 -10.53 -4.73
CA ARG A 399 0.64 -10.90 -3.57
C ARG A 399 0.30 -9.72 -2.66
N ALA A 400 1.20 -8.75 -2.51
CA ALA A 400 1.03 -7.61 -1.63
C ALA A 400 0.00 -6.60 -2.17
N GLY A 401 -0.18 -6.53 -3.49
CA GLY A 401 -1.17 -5.65 -4.12
C GLY A 401 -0.96 -4.16 -3.81
N LYS A 402 -1.67 -3.27 -4.53
CA LYS A 402 -1.69 -1.82 -4.23
C LYS A 402 -2.73 -1.41 -3.17
N ARG A 403 -3.61 -2.33 -2.76
CA ARG A 403 -4.67 -2.07 -1.77
C ARG A 403 -4.19 -2.56 -0.41
N GLY A 404 -3.94 -1.64 0.52
CA GLY A 404 -3.58 -1.98 1.90
C GLY A 404 -4.65 -2.86 2.55
N GLY A 405 -4.41 -4.17 2.56
CA GLY A 405 -5.33 -5.19 3.05
C GLY A 405 -4.94 -6.57 2.50
N SER A 406 -5.00 -7.59 3.36
CA SER A 406 -4.76 -9.04 3.15
C SER A 406 -4.06 -9.49 1.86
N LEU A 407 -2.94 -10.21 1.99
CA LEU A 407 -2.22 -10.80 0.86
C LEU A 407 -3.13 -11.65 -0.05
N ASP A 408 -2.98 -11.47 -1.37
CA ASP A 408 -3.66 -12.33 -2.34
C ASP A 408 -3.03 -13.73 -2.33
N ARG A 409 -3.81 -14.74 -1.96
CA ARG A 409 -3.35 -16.12 -1.75
C ARG A 409 -3.39 -16.97 -3.01
N ARG A 410 -3.89 -16.44 -4.13
CA ARG A 410 -3.95 -17.17 -5.40
C ARG A 410 -2.55 -17.62 -5.87
N PRO A 411 -2.47 -18.65 -6.73
CA PRO A 411 -1.22 -19.05 -7.35
C PRO A 411 -0.58 -17.86 -8.08
N TRP A 412 0.74 -17.71 -7.98
CA TRP A 412 1.43 -16.56 -8.57
C TRP A 412 1.27 -16.49 -10.09
N SER A 413 1.08 -17.63 -10.76
CA SER A 413 0.76 -17.71 -12.20
C SER A 413 -0.58 -17.05 -12.53
N VAL A 414 -1.61 -17.27 -11.71
CA VAL A 414 -2.92 -16.62 -11.85
C VAL A 414 -2.78 -15.11 -11.61
N LEU A 415 -1.97 -14.70 -10.63
CA LEU A 415 -1.73 -13.29 -10.36
C LEU A 415 -0.99 -12.59 -11.50
N LEU A 416 0.01 -13.27 -12.08
CA LEU A 416 0.74 -12.77 -13.23
C LEU A 416 -0.20 -12.58 -14.43
N LEU A 417 -1.04 -13.58 -14.71
CA LEU A 417 -2.04 -13.50 -15.78
C LEU A 417 -3.05 -12.38 -15.53
N SER A 418 -3.57 -12.25 -14.31
CA SER A 418 -4.54 -11.20 -13.99
C SER A 418 -3.95 -9.79 -14.08
N ASN A 419 -2.67 -9.61 -13.74
CA ASN A 419 -2.00 -8.32 -13.89
C ASN A 419 -1.55 -8.06 -15.34
N GLY A 420 -1.35 -9.11 -16.15
CA GLY A 420 -1.03 -9.02 -17.58
C GLY A 420 -2.24 -8.78 -18.48
N ALA A 421 -3.43 -9.21 -18.07
CA ALA A 421 -4.66 -9.13 -18.88
C ALA A 421 -5.01 -7.71 -19.38
N PRO A 422 -4.88 -6.63 -18.59
CA PRO A 422 -5.11 -5.26 -19.08
C PRO A 422 -4.22 -4.88 -20.27
N PHE A 423 -2.95 -5.32 -20.25
CA PHE A 423 -2.00 -5.04 -21.34
C PHE A 423 -2.35 -5.83 -22.60
N ALA A 424 -2.72 -7.11 -22.45
CA ALA A 424 -3.18 -7.93 -23.56
C ALA A 424 -4.48 -7.39 -24.18
N ALA A 425 -5.44 -6.97 -23.36
CA ALA A 425 -6.68 -6.36 -23.82
C ALA A 425 -6.43 -5.06 -24.61
N MET A 426 -5.51 -4.23 -24.13
CA MET A 426 -5.12 -3.00 -24.83
C MET A 426 -4.38 -3.28 -26.15
N GLY A 427 -3.48 -4.28 -26.17
CA GLY A 427 -2.84 -4.74 -27.40
C GLY A 427 -3.85 -5.25 -28.44
N LEU A 428 -4.84 -6.02 -28.00
CA LEU A 428 -5.93 -6.50 -28.86
C LEU A 428 -6.80 -5.34 -29.38
N LEU A 429 -7.13 -4.37 -28.53
CA LEU A 429 -7.91 -3.19 -28.91
C LEU A 429 -7.20 -2.36 -29.99
N PHE A 430 -5.90 -2.12 -29.84
CA PHE A 430 -5.12 -1.40 -30.86
C PHE A 430 -4.95 -2.20 -32.15
N ALA A 431 -4.75 -3.51 -32.06
CA ALA A 431 -4.70 -4.38 -33.24
C ALA A 431 -6.03 -4.37 -34.00
N LEU A 432 -7.16 -4.44 -33.28
CA LEU A 432 -8.49 -4.34 -33.87
C LEU A 432 -8.72 -2.98 -34.53
N ALA A 433 -8.34 -1.88 -33.87
CA ALA A 433 -8.46 -0.54 -34.42
C ALA A 433 -7.63 -0.38 -35.72
N GLY A 434 -6.39 -0.87 -35.73
CA GLY A 434 -5.54 -0.86 -36.92
C GLY A 434 -6.11 -1.71 -38.06
N TRP A 435 -6.71 -2.86 -37.74
CA TRP A 435 -7.41 -3.69 -38.73
C TRP A 435 -8.64 -2.97 -39.31
N LEU A 436 -9.47 -2.34 -38.47
CA LEU A 436 -10.65 -1.59 -38.91
C LEU A 436 -10.29 -0.39 -39.81
N GLN A 437 -9.15 0.28 -39.56
CA GLN A 437 -8.67 1.39 -40.41
C GLN A 437 -8.32 0.92 -41.83
N GLY A 438 -8.01 -0.37 -42.02
CA GLY A 438 -7.76 -0.95 -43.35
C GLY A 438 -9.03 -1.28 -44.14
N LEU A 439 -10.21 -1.22 -43.52
CA LEU A 439 -11.49 -1.51 -44.18
C LEU A 439 -12.06 -0.25 -44.85
N PRO A 440 -12.83 -0.41 -45.95
CA PRO A 440 -13.53 0.71 -46.57
C PRO A 440 -14.56 1.33 -45.61
N ALA A 441 -14.77 2.64 -45.75
CA ALA A 441 -15.75 3.36 -44.93
C ALA A 441 -17.18 2.82 -45.18
N PRO A 442 -18.01 2.72 -44.12
CA PRO A 442 -19.42 2.35 -44.26
C PRO A 442 -20.22 3.34 -45.12
N ASP A 443 -21.34 2.87 -45.66
CA ASP A 443 -22.24 3.72 -46.47
C ASP A 443 -22.66 4.98 -45.71
N GLY A 444 -22.57 6.13 -46.40
CA GLY A 444 -22.90 7.45 -45.83
C GLY A 444 -21.77 8.11 -45.02
N LEU A 445 -20.55 7.55 -45.03
CA LEU A 445 -19.39 8.12 -44.34
C LEU A 445 -18.14 8.14 -45.23
N ASP A 446 -17.33 9.20 -45.14
CA ASP A 446 -16.04 9.26 -45.83
C ASP A 446 -14.92 8.57 -45.01
N ALA A 447 -13.74 8.39 -45.60
CA ALA A 447 -12.61 7.74 -44.93
C ALA A 447 -12.18 8.49 -43.65
N ARG A 448 -12.24 9.82 -43.65
CA ARG A 448 -11.90 10.64 -42.48
C ARG A 448 -12.89 10.42 -41.36
N GLY A 449 -14.19 10.38 -41.67
CA GLY A 449 -15.25 10.07 -40.72
C GLY A 449 -15.12 8.66 -40.15
N TRP A 450 -14.77 7.68 -40.97
CA TRP A 450 -14.54 6.32 -40.50
C TRP A 450 -13.37 6.25 -39.51
N HIS A 451 -12.25 6.90 -39.83
CA HIS A 451 -11.10 6.98 -38.93
C HIS A 451 -11.42 7.75 -37.64
N ALA A 452 -12.19 8.84 -37.72
CA ALA A 452 -12.65 9.58 -36.55
C ALA A 452 -13.49 8.68 -35.62
N LEU A 453 -14.39 7.86 -36.17
CA LEU A 453 -15.18 6.89 -35.41
C LEU A 453 -14.32 5.82 -34.74
N ILE A 454 -13.31 5.30 -35.43
CA ILE A 454 -12.40 4.30 -34.85
C ILE A 454 -11.64 4.90 -33.67
N VAL A 455 -11.04 6.09 -33.85
CA VAL A 455 -10.30 6.77 -32.78
C VAL A 455 -11.21 7.07 -31.59
N PHE A 456 -12.42 7.57 -31.84
CA PHE A 456 -13.43 7.77 -30.81
C PHE A 456 -13.81 6.46 -30.11
N GLY A 457 -14.02 5.37 -30.87
CA GLY A 457 -14.35 4.05 -30.32
C GLY A 457 -13.27 3.48 -29.42
N VAL A 458 -12.00 3.63 -29.78
CA VAL A 458 -10.85 3.27 -28.92
C VAL A 458 -10.87 4.11 -27.64
N CYS A 459 -11.02 5.42 -27.76
CA CYS A 459 -11.07 6.32 -26.60
C CYS A 459 -12.27 6.01 -25.70
N LEU A 460 -13.43 5.70 -26.28
CA LEU A 460 -14.65 5.29 -25.59
C LEU A 460 -14.42 4.00 -24.78
N VAL A 461 -13.86 2.95 -25.40
CA VAL A 461 -13.55 1.70 -24.70
C VAL A 461 -12.57 1.97 -23.55
N LEU A 462 -11.55 2.79 -23.77
CA LEU A 462 -10.55 3.12 -22.74
C LEU A 462 -11.12 3.99 -21.61
N TRP A 463 -11.99 4.96 -21.89
CA TRP A 463 -12.68 5.77 -20.89
C TRP A 463 -13.65 4.94 -20.04
N VAL A 464 -14.39 4.02 -20.67
CA VAL A 464 -15.34 3.13 -19.98
C VAL A 464 -14.61 2.08 -19.14
N SER A 465 -13.61 1.41 -19.72
CA SER A 465 -12.86 0.35 -19.04
C SER A 465 -11.86 0.86 -18.00
N GLN A 466 -11.47 2.13 -18.08
CA GLN A 466 -10.41 2.76 -17.27
C GLN A 466 -9.08 1.98 -17.31
N LEU A 467 -8.79 1.29 -18.43
CA LEU A 467 -7.50 0.65 -18.67
C LEU A 467 -6.35 1.68 -18.70
N LEU A 468 -6.66 2.90 -19.13
CA LEU A 468 -5.80 4.07 -19.01
C LEU A 468 -6.54 5.17 -18.22
N PRO A 469 -5.80 6.01 -17.45
CA PRO A 469 -6.39 7.20 -16.84
C PRO A 469 -7.03 8.09 -17.90
N LEU A 470 -8.22 8.65 -17.62
CA LEU A 470 -8.97 9.48 -18.57
C LEU A 470 -8.14 10.58 -19.28
N PRO A 471 -7.25 11.31 -18.59
CA PRO A 471 -6.41 12.32 -19.23
C PRO A 471 -5.45 11.73 -20.27
N ILE A 472 -4.94 10.53 -20.00
CA ILE A 472 -3.99 9.84 -20.88
C ILE A 472 -4.71 9.31 -22.12
N THR A 473 -5.94 8.80 -21.95
CA THR A 473 -6.81 8.43 -23.07
C THR A 473 -7.12 9.64 -23.95
N SER A 474 -7.40 10.82 -23.37
CA SER A 474 -7.60 12.04 -24.15
C SER A 474 -6.35 12.47 -24.92
N LEU A 475 -5.17 12.41 -24.31
CA LEU A 475 -3.91 12.70 -24.99
C LEU A 475 -3.64 11.70 -26.13
N LEU A 476 -3.94 10.43 -25.92
CA LEU A 476 -3.88 9.41 -26.96
C LEU A 476 -4.82 9.76 -28.13
N GLY A 477 -6.06 10.17 -27.85
CA GLY A 477 -6.99 10.63 -28.88
C GLY A 477 -6.43 11.79 -29.69
N MET A 478 -5.85 12.80 -29.03
CA MET A 478 -5.21 13.94 -29.71
C MET A 478 -4.02 13.54 -30.56
N ALA A 479 -3.23 12.55 -30.15
CA ALA A 479 -2.14 12.04 -30.96
C ALA A 479 -2.64 11.18 -32.12
N ALA A 480 -3.70 10.39 -31.91
CA ALA A 480 -4.25 9.47 -32.89
C ALA A 480 -4.98 10.16 -34.04
N LEU A 481 -5.74 11.24 -33.78
CA LEU A 481 -6.47 12.00 -34.80
C LEU A 481 -5.58 12.45 -35.99
N PRO A 482 -4.44 13.13 -35.77
CA PRO A 482 -3.57 13.52 -36.87
C PRO A 482 -2.82 12.33 -37.48
N MET A 483 -2.46 11.32 -36.69
CA MET A 483 -1.82 10.10 -37.20
C MET A 483 -2.73 9.31 -38.15
N SER A 484 -4.05 9.34 -37.91
CA SER A 484 -5.05 8.72 -38.78
C SER A 484 -5.52 9.60 -39.93
N GLY A 485 -4.94 10.80 -40.10
CA GLY A 485 -5.26 11.73 -41.18
C GLY A 485 -6.63 12.41 -41.08
N VAL A 486 -7.22 12.42 -39.88
CA VAL A 486 -8.56 13.02 -39.65
C VAL A 486 -8.49 14.54 -39.64
N MET A 487 -7.48 15.09 -38.97
CA MET A 487 -7.29 16.52 -38.73
C MET A 487 -5.80 16.85 -38.71
N SER A 488 -5.39 18.08 -39.07
CA SER A 488 -3.97 18.44 -39.01
C SER A 488 -3.46 18.56 -37.56
N PRO A 489 -2.17 18.30 -37.28
CA PRO A 489 -1.60 18.48 -35.95
C PRO A 489 -1.82 19.90 -35.38
N SER A 490 -1.71 20.94 -36.22
CA SER A 490 -1.92 22.33 -35.82
C SER A 490 -3.34 22.60 -35.35
N GLU A 491 -4.34 22.07 -36.07
CA GLU A 491 -5.74 22.21 -35.68
C GLU A 491 -6.02 21.47 -34.37
N VAL A 492 -5.55 20.22 -34.23
CA VAL A 492 -5.78 19.42 -33.03
C VAL A 492 -5.17 20.08 -31.79
N PHE A 493 -3.93 20.55 -31.87
CA PHE A 493 -3.27 21.18 -30.72
C PHE A 493 -3.81 22.59 -30.42
N ALA A 494 -4.33 23.32 -31.42
CA ALA A 494 -4.96 24.62 -31.19
C ALA A 494 -6.21 24.53 -30.30
N LEU A 495 -6.89 23.37 -30.25
CA LEU A 495 -8.07 23.15 -29.42
C LEU A 495 -7.78 23.17 -27.91
N PHE A 496 -6.52 23.02 -27.48
CA PHE A 496 -6.12 23.32 -26.10
C PHE A 496 -6.28 24.80 -25.75
N GLY A 497 -6.25 25.68 -26.76
CA GLY A 497 -6.47 27.12 -26.64
C GLY A 497 -7.92 27.52 -26.35
N ASN A 498 -8.86 26.56 -26.26
CA ASN A 498 -10.27 26.84 -26.06
C ASN A 498 -10.50 27.60 -24.72
N PRO A 499 -11.26 28.71 -24.70
CA PRO A 499 -11.49 29.52 -23.50
C PRO A 499 -12.03 28.72 -22.32
N ALA A 500 -12.89 27.73 -22.56
CA ALA A 500 -13.47 26.92 -21.50
C ALA A 500 -12.40 26.09 -20.75
N VAL A 501 -11.36 25.62 -21.43
CA VAL A 501 -10.21 24.90 -20.82
C VAL A 501 -9.50 25.81 -19.81
N PHE A 502 -9.22 27.06 -20.18
CA PHE A 502 -8.61 28.05 -19.30
C PHE A 502 -9.52 28.51 -18.16
N PHE A 503 -10.84 28.59 -18.41
CA PHE A 503 -11.81 28.85 -17.35
C PHE A 503 -11.75 27.80 -16.23
N ILE A 504 -11.70 26.51 -16.57
CA ILE A 504 -11.60 25.43 -15.57
C ILE A 504 -10.27 25.47 -14.85
N LEU A 505 -9.17 25.68 -15.58
CA LEU A 505 -7.85 25.78 -14.98
C LEU A 505 -7.85 26.87 -13.90
N GLY A 506 -8.36 28.07 -14.23
CA GLY A 506 -8.50 29.16 -13.28
C GLY A 506 -9.45 28.84 -12.13
N ALA A 507 -10.62 28.27 -12.40
CA ALA A 507 -11.59 27.87 -11.39
C ALA A 507 -11.02 26.84 -10.40
N PHE A 508 -10.29 25.83 -10.89
CA PHE A 508 -9.64 24.82 -10.04
C PHE A 508 -8.49 25.40 -9.23
N MET A 509 -7.71 26.33 -9.81
CA MET A 509 -6.69 27.05 -9.05
C MET A 509 -7.33 27.88 -7.92
N LEU A 510 -8.43 28.58 -8.18
CA LEU A 510 -9.14 29.34 -7.14
C LEU A 510 -9.74 28.43 -6.06
N ALA A 511 -10.35 27.32 -6.47
CA ALA A 511 -10.90 26.33 -5.52
C ALA A 511 -9.79 25.70 -4.66
N ALA A 512 -8.66 25.33 -5.27
CA ALA A 512 -7.48 24.83 -4.58
C ALA A 512 -6.92 25.87 -3.61
N GLY A 513 -6.85 27.14 -4.01
CA GLY A 513 -6.45 28.23 -3.13
C GLY A 513 -7.38 28.40 -1.92
N LEU A 514 -8.69 28.28 -2.14
CA LEU A 514 -9.69 28.33 -1.07
C LEU A 514 -9.51 27.18 -0.07
N MET A 515 -9.23 25.96 -0.56
CA MET A 515 -8.92 24.82 0.29
C MET A 515 -7.64 25.01 1.10
N GLN A 516 -6.54 25.39 0.45
CA GLN A 516 -5.23 25.53 1.10
C GLN A 516 -5.20 26.68 2.12
N SER A 517 -6.05 27.69 1.95
CA SER A 517 -6.20 28.75 2.95
C SER A 517 -6.80 28.26 4.28
N GLY A 518 -7.42 27.08 4.31
CA GLY A 518 -8.16 26.55 5.47
C GLY A 518 -9.53 27.18 5.70
N ALA A 519 -9.97 28.11 4.83
CA ALA A 519 -11.25 28.80 4.95
C ALA A 519 -12.45 27.84 4.85
N SER A 520 -12.36 26.83 3.98
CA SER A 520 -13.42 25.83 3.77
C SER A 520 -13.68 24.99 5.03
N GLU A 521 -12.63 24.53 5.74
CA GLU A 521 -12.77 23.75 6.98
C GLU A 521 -13.38 24.59 8.11
N HIS A 522 -12.94 25.85 8.24
CA HIS A 522 -13.51 26.79 9.22
C HIS A 522 -15.02 27.02 8.97
N LEU A 523 -15.40 27.27 7.72
CA LEU A 523 -16.80 27.49 7.34
C LEU A 523 -17.65 26.24 7.60
N ALA A 524 -17.15 25.07 7.21
CA ALA A 524 -17.82 23.80 7.44
C ALA A 524 -18.12 23.57 8.93
N LEU A 525 -17.12 23.71 9.81
CA LEU A 525 -17.29 23.48 11.24
C LEU A 525 -18.13 24.55 11.93
N LEU A 526 -18.05 25.81 11.50
CA LEU A 526 -18.91 26.89 12.00
C LEU A 526 -20.39 26.60 11.72
N LEU A 527 -20.69 26.19 10.49
CA LEU A 527 -22.05 25.89 10.09
C LEU A 527 -22.55 24.58 10.72
N LEU A 528 -21.71 23.57 10.84
CA LEU A 528 -22.03 22.32 11.55
C LEU A 528 -22.33 22.56 13.04
N ALA A 529 -21.55 23.40 13.72
CA ALA A 529 -21.81 23.75 15.12
C ALA A 529 -23.13 24.52 15.30
N ARG A 530 -23.53 25.30 14.28
CA ARG A 530 -24.77 26.09 14.33
C ARG A 530 -26.00 25.22 14.05
N PHE A 531 -25.95 24.38 13.01
CA PHE A 531 -27.12 23.67 12.48
C PHE A 531 -27.18 22.18 12.89
N GLY A 532 -26.08 21.60 13.38
CA GLY A 532 -25.98 20.19 13.74
C GLY A 532 -26.55 19.81 15.12
N LYS A 533 -27.34 20.66 15.78
CA LYS A 533 -27.78 20.54 17.19
C LYS A 533 -28.84 19.45 17.48
N GLY A 534 -28.98 18.46 16.59
CA GLY A 534 -29.82 17.26 16.79
C GLY A 534 -29.52 16.20 15.73
N ALA A 535 -30.02 14.97 15.89
CA ALA A 535 -29.77 13.91 14.89
C ALA A 535 -30.27 14.27 13.48
N ARG A 536 -31.48 14.83 13.38
CA ARG A 536 -32.03 15.37 12.12
C ARG A 536 -31.22 16.56 11.60
N GLY A 537 -30.91 17.50 12.50
CA GLY A 537 -30.15 18.70 12.16
C GLY A 537 -28.76 18.37 11.63
N LEU A 538 -28.10 17.35 12.19
CA LEU A 538 -26.81 16.89 11.74
C LEU A 538 -26.86 16.24 10.35
N LEU A 539 -27.87 15.40 10.06
CA LEU A 539 -28.05 14.84 8.70
C LEU A 539 -28.31 15.95 7.67
N LEU A 540 -29.23 16.87 7.98
CA LEU A 540 -29.54 17.99 7.10
C LEU A 540 -28.33 18.90 6.89
N ALA A 541 -27.56 19.18 7.94
CA ALA A 541 -26.33 19.95 7.83
C ALA A 541 -25.28 19.20 6.98
N MET A 542 -25.19 17.87 7.11
CA MET A 542 -24.33 17.04 6.25
C MET A 542 -24.82 16.94 4.82
N LEU A 543 -26.08 17.25 4.51
CA LEU A 543 -26.55 17.36 3.12
C LEU A 543 -26.37 18.77 2.56
N LEU A 544 -26.88 19.78 3.26
CA LEU A 544 -27.02 21.13 2.75
C LEU A 544 -25.70 21.91 2.75
N LEU A 545 -24.80 21.67 3.72
CA LEU A 545 -23.52 22.38 3.76
C LEU A 545 -22.58 21.93 2.64
N PRO A 546 -22.39 20.61 2.39
CA PRO A 546 -21.67 20.18 1.21
C PRO A 546 -22.30 20.66 -0.09
N ALA A 547 -23.64 20.68 -0.18
CA ALA A 547 -24.33 21.20 -1.36
C ALA A 547 -24.03 22.68 -1.61
N LEU A 548 -24.12 23.51 -0.57
CA LEU A 548 -23.82 24.94 -0.68
C LEU A 548 -22.34 25.16 -1.06
N MET A 549 -21.42 24.42 -0.44
CA MET A 549 -19.99 24.55 -0.73
C MET A 549 -19.66 24.09 -2.15
N ALA A 550 -20.31 23.03 -2.65
CA ALA A 550 -20.10 22.51 -3.99
C ALA A 550 -20.57 23.46 -5.11
N THR A 551 -21.36 24.49 -4.79
CA THR A 551 -21.67 25.56 -5.76
C THR A 551 -20.45 26.41 -6.12
N SER A 552 -19.41 26.42 -5.29
CA SER A 552 -18.25 27.32 -5.43
C SER A 552 -16.92 26.57 -5.56
N MET A 553 -16.93 25.26 -5.38
CA MET A 553 -15.74 24.42 -5.49
C MET A 553 -16.13 23.01 -5.96
N PRO A 554 -15.20 22.22 -6.52
CA PRO A 554 -15.52 20.89 -7.02
C PRO A 554 -16.08 19.95 -5.95
N GLU A 555 -17.08 19.15 -6.31
CA GLU A 555 -17.77 18.22 -5.39
C GLU A 555 -16.82 17.24 -4.67
N HIS A 556 -15.74 16.81 -5.34
CA HIS A 556 -14.73 15.93 -4.74
C HIS A 556 -13.86 16.64 -3.70
N ALA A 557 -13.58 17.93 -3.90
CA ALA A 557 -12.87 18.76 -2.93
C ALA A 557 -13.72 18.96 -1.66
N VAL A 558 -15.02 19.23 -1.83
CA VAL A 558 -15.97 19.30 -0.71
C VAL A 558 -15.99 17.98 0.05
N ALA A 559 -16.14 16.85 -0.66
CA ALA A 559 -16.16 15.54 -0.02
C ALA A 559 -14.87 15.25 0.76
N ALA A 560 -13.70 15.66 0.24
CA ALA A 560 -12.42 15.51 0.94
C ALA A 560 -12.33 16.30 2.26
N VAL A 561 -12.92 17.49 2.32
CA VAL A 561 -12.98 18.29 3.56
C VAL A 561 -13.92 17.63 4.58
N PHE A 562 -15.10 17.17 4.15
CA PHE A 562 -16.10 16.63 5.06
C PHE A 562 -15.87 15.18 5.48
N LEU A 563 -15.22 14.35 4.66
CA LEU A 563 -15.00 12.93 4.95
C LEU A 563 -14.34 12.68 6.32
N PRO A 564 -13.20 13.32 6.68
CA PRO A 564 -12.59 13.12 7.99
C PRO A 564 -13.51 13.61 9.13
N ILE A 565 -14.28 14.68 8.91
CA ILE A 565 -15.24 15.21 9.89
C ILE A 565 -16.35 14.19 10.15
N VAL A 566 -16.98 13.66 9.10
CA VAL A 566 -18.04 12.65 9.20
C VAL A 566 -17.51 11.37 9.84
N TRP A 567 -16.32 10.92 9.43
CA TRP A 567 -15.68 9.73 9.98
C TRP A 567 -15.46 9.83 11.49
N GLN A 568 -14.94 10.96 11.97
CA GLN A 568 -14.74 11.15 13.41
C GLN A 568 -16.06 11.30 14.17
N ILE A 569 -17.07 11.95 13.59
CA ILE A 569 -18.42 12.01 14.17
C ILE A 569 -19.02 10.60 14.32
N VAL A 570 -18.88 9.74 13.30
CA VAL A 570 -19.37 8.36 13.36
C VAL A 570 -18.66 7.57 14.45
N ARG A 571 -17.33 7.76 14.60
CA ARG A 571 -16.54 7.13 15.67
C ARG A 571 -16.88 7.65 17.05
N SER A 572 -17.06 8.96 17.21
CA SER A 572 -17.39 9.57 18.50
C SER A 572 -18.74 9.07 19.00
N LEU A 573 -19.70 8.82 18.10
CA LEU A 573 -21.01 8.26 18.41
C LEU A 573 -21.00 6.73 18.65
N GLY A 574 -19.83 6.07 18.62
CA GLY A 574 -19.71 4.62 18.83
C GLY A 574 -20.41 3.76 17.78
N LEU A 575 -20.68 4.30 16.59
CA LEU A 575 -21.46 3.60 15.56
C LEU A 575 -20.61 2.58 14.81
N LYS A 576 -21.08 1.33 14.77
CA LYS A 576 -20.44 0.25 14.02
C LYS A 576 -20.58 0.45 12.50
N PRO A 577 -19.64 -0.02 11.67
CA PRO A 577 -19.79 -0.07 10.22
C PRO A 577 -21.11 -0.73 9.80
N GLY A 578 -21.82 -0.12 8.84
CA GLY A 578 -23.15 -0.57 8.41
C GLY A 578 -24.31 -0.09 9.29
N HIS A 579 -24.08 0.66 10.37
CA HIS A 579 -25.18 1.27 11.14
C HIS A 579 -25.99 2.24 10.26
N PRO A 580 -27.34 2.17 10.21
CA PRO A 580 -28.14 2.97 9.27
C PRO A 580 -27.93 4.49 9.39
N TYR A 581 -27.77 5.01 10.61
CA TYR A 581 -27.47 6.44 10.80
C TYR A 581 -26.07 6.84 10.32
N ALA A 582 -25.06 5.96 10.48
CA ALA A 582 -23.72 6.22 9.96
C ALA A 582 -23.73 6.22 8.42
N GLN A 583 -24.43 5.25 7.82
CA GLN A 583 -24.63 5.21 6.38
C GLN A 583 -25.34 6.47 5.87
N ALA A 584 -26.38 6.94 6.58
CA ALA A 584 -27.08 8.16 6.25
C ALA A 584 -26.19 9.40 6.32
N LEU A 585 -25.31 9.54 7.34
CA LEU A 585 -24.38 10.67 7.43
C LEU A 585 -23.42 10.72 6.23
N PHE A 586 -22.80 9.59 5.89
CA PHE A 586 -21.90 9.50 4.74
C PHE A 586 -22.62 9.79 3.42
N LEU A 587 -23.79 9.17 3.19
CA LEU A 587 -24.58 9.40 1.98
C LEU A 587 -25.11 10.84 1.90
N SER A 588 -25.47 11.45 3.03
CA SER A 588 -25.89 12.86 3.06
C SER A 588 -24.79 13.78 2.58
N MET A 589 -23.57 13.56 3.08
CA MET A 589 -22.39 14.29 2.65
C MET A 589 -22.10 14.12 1.16
N ALA A 590 -22.10 12.87 0.67
CA ALA A 590 -21.84 12.58 -0.73
C ALA A 590 -22.91 13.18 -1.66
N TRP A 591 -24.19 12.90 -1.39
CA TRP A 591 -25.29 13.42 -2.21
C TRP A 591 -25.38 14.94 -2.15
N GLY A 592 -25.09 15.55 -1.00
CA GLY A 592 -25.01 17.00 -0.87
C GLY A 592 -23.99 17.58 -1.83
N ALA A 593 -22.75 17.08 -1.77
CA ALA A 593 -21.68 17.54 -2.67
C ALA A 593 -22.03 17.32 -4.16
N ILE A 594 -22.59 16.16 -4.51
CA ILE A 594 -22.95 15.82 -5.90
C ILE A 594 -24.08 16.73 -6.41
N ILE A 595 -25.20 16.83 -5.69
CA ILE A 595 -26.36 17.63 -6.11
C ILE A 595 -26.00 19.12 -6.16
N GLY A 596 -25.32 19.63 -5.13
CA GLY A 596 -24.90 21.03 -5.09
C GLY A 596 -23.87 21.38 -6.16
N GLY A 597 -23.03 20.41 -6.54
CA GLY A 597 -22.04 20.59 -7.59
C GLY A 597 -22.65 20.80 -8.98
N VAL A 598 -23.95 20.51 -9.18
CA VAL A 598 -24.65 20.73 -10.45
C VAL A 598 -25.19 22.16 -10.56
N ALA A 599 -25.39 22.85 -9.44
CA ALA A 599 -26.04 24.16 -9.40
C ALA A 599 -25.29 25.27 -10.18
N THR A 600 -23.98 25.13 -10.34
CA THR A 600 -23.12 26.11 -11.01
C THR A 600 -22.09 25.41 -11.90
N LEU A 601 -21.38 26.19 -12.72
CA LEU A 601 -20.28 25.71 -13.56
C LEU A 601 -19.02 25.30 -12.78
N LEU A 602 -18.94 25.57 -11.48
CA LEU A 602 -17.73 25.37 -10.68
C LEU A 602 -17.74 24.04 -9.91
N GLY A 603 -18.92 23.47 -9.73
CA GLY A 603 -19.09 22.29 -8.88
C GLY A 603 -18.54 20.99 -9.46
N GLY A 604 -18.29 20.96 -10.77
CA GLY A 604 -17.68 19.80 -11.41
C GLY A 604 -17.25 20.06 -12.85
N ALA A 605 -16.50 19.10 -13.39
CA ALA A 605 -15.94 19.18 -14.72
C ALA A 605 -16.99 19.17 -15.87
N ARG A 606 -18.18 18.63 -15.62
CA ARG A 606 -19.22 18.44 -16.63
C ARG A 606 -19.70 19.74 -17.30
N GLY A 607 -19.96 20.80 -16.52
CA GLY A 607 -20.57 22.03 -17.03
C GLY A 607 -19.64 22.81 -17.96
N PRO A 608 -18.39 23.08 -17.55
CA PRO A 608 -17.41 23.70 -18.43
C PRO A 608 -17.09 22.89 -19.69
N LEU A 609 -17.14 21.54 -19.63
CA LEU A 609 -16.93 20.71 -20.81
C LEU A 609 -18.09 20.85 -21.79
N ALA A 610 -19.32 20.89 -21.27
CA ALA A 610 -20.50 21.12 -22.09
C ALA A 610 -20.47 22.50 -22.77
N LEU A 611 -20.03 23.54 -22.05
CA LEU A 611 -19.78 24.87 -22.61
C LEU A 611 -18.72 24.82 -23.73
N ALA A 612 -17.60 24.13 -23.49
CA ALA A 612 -16.50 24.03 -24.43
C ALA A 612 -16.92 23.36 -25.74
N LEU A 613 -17.63 22.23 -25.64
CA LEU A 613 -18.10 21.47 -26.79
C LEU A 613 -19.19 22.22 -27.55
N LEU A 614 -20.10 22.92 -26.86
CA LEU A 614 -21.09 23.79 -27.51
C LEU A 614 -20.40 24.90 -28.32
N GLN A 615 -19.44 25.59 -27.70
CA GLN A 615 -18.69 26.66 -28.36
C GLN A 615 -17.91 26.16 -29.58
N GLU A 616 -17.33 24.96 -29.50
CA GLU A 616 -16.53 24.42 -30.60
C GLU A 616 -17.38 23.89 -31.77
N ILE A 617 -18.53 23.28 -31.47
CA ILE A 617 -19.36 22.60 -32.47
C ILE A 617 -20.35 23.56 -33.14
N ASP A 618 -20.99 24.42 -32.34
CA ASP A 618 -22.09 25.29 -32.78
C ASP A 618 -21.71 26.78 -32.78
N GLY A 619 -20.61 27.16 -32.12
CA GLY A 619 -20.16 28.54 -32.00
C GLY A 619 -20.92 29.37 -30.95
N THR A 620 -21.99 28.81 -30.38
CA THR A 620 -22.78 29.46 -29.32
C THR A 620 -22.18 29.23 -27.94
N THR A 621 -22.54 30.07 -26.98
CA THR A 621 -22.10 29.96 -25.59
C THR A 621 -23.26 30.26 -24.65
N PHE A 622 -23.16 29.81 -23.40
CA PHE A 622 -24.09 30.19 -22.33
C PHE A 622 -23.33 30.85 -21.18
N SER A 623 -23.99 31.79 -20.50
CA SER A 623 -23.42 32.46 -19.35
C SER A 623 -23.44 31.58 -18.10
N PHE A 624 -22.69 32.00 -17.08
CA PHE A 624 -22.76 31.38 -15.74
C PHE A 624 -24.19 31.39 -15.20
N LEU A 625 -24.93 32.47 -15.46
CA LEU A 625 -26.30 32.64 -14.97
C LEU A 625 -27.29 31.75 -15.71
N ASP A 626 -27.13 31.55 -17.01
CA ASP A 626 -27.99 30.67 -17.81
C ASP A 626 -27.91 29.24 -17.29
N TRP A 627 -26.68 28.74 -17.06
CA TRP A 627 -26.46 27.44 -16.44
C TRP A 627 -27.17 27.33 -15.09
N THR A 628 -26.96 28.30 -14.19
CA THR A 628 -27.53 28.24 -12.85
C THR A 628 -29.05 28.32 -12.88
N ARG A 629 -29.65 29.12 -13.77
CA ARG A 629 -31.10 29.19 -13.95
C ARG A 629 -31.69 27.89 -14.47
N ALA A 630 -31.00 27.19 -15.36
CA ALA A 630 -31.44 25.88 -15.83
C ALA A 630 -31.28 24.78 -14.75
N ALA A 631 -30.18 24.80 -13.99
CA ALA A 631 -29.88 23.77 -13.00
C ALA A 631 -30.71 23.90 -11.72
N LEU A 632 -30.97 25.12 -11.23
CA LEU A 632 -31.58 25.36 -9.92
C LEU A 632 -33.00 24.75 -9.76
N PRO A 633 -33.90 24.81 -10.76
CA PRO A 633 -35.21 24.14 -10.72
C PRO A 633 -35.14 22.63 -10.57
N ILE A 634 -33.99 22.02 -10.87
CA ILE A 634 -33.76 20.57 -10.72
C ILE A 634 -33.07 20.29 -9.38
N VAL A 635 -32.03 21.06 -9.05
CA VAL A 635 -31.22 20.90 -7.84
C VAL A 635 -32.06 21.08 -6.57
N LEU A 636 -32.93 22.10 -6.49
CA LEU A 636 -33.69 22.38 -5.27
C LEU A 636 -34.68 21.24 -4.92
N PRO A 637 -35.55 20.76 -5.83
CA PRO A 637 -36.40 19.60 -5.55
C PRO A 637 -35.59 18.34 -5.26
N LEU A 638 -34.44 18.16 -5.91
CA LEU A 638 -33.59 16.99 -5.68
C LEU A 638 -32.93 16.99 -4.29
N LEU A 639 -32.54 18.15 -3.76
CA LEU A 639 -32.10 18.27 -2.36
C LEU A 639 -33.22 17.93 -1.38
N LEU A 640 -34.46 18.34 -1.67
CA LEU A 640 -35.62 17.97 -0.85
C LEU A 640 -35.89 16.47 -0.90
N ALA A 641 -35.79 15.85 -2.08
CA ALA A 641 -35.90 14.40 -2.25
C ALA A 641 -34.80 13.65 -1.48
N ALA A 642 -33.55 14.12 -1.54
CA ALA A 642 -32.44 13.56 -0.79
C ALA A 642 -32.66 13.66 0.73
N ALA A 643 -33.12 14.82 1.22
CA ALA A 643 -33.45 15.02 2.63
C ALA A 643 -34.58 14.08 3.09
N TRP A 644 -35.61 13.89 2.27
CA TRP A 644 -36.70 12.96 2.54
C TRP A 644 -36.21 11.50 2.59
N LEU A 645 -35.36 11.07 1.64
CA LEU A 645 -34.78 9.72 1.63
C LEU A 645 -33.90 9.44 2.84
N GLN A 646 -33.12 10.42 3.31
CA GLN A 646 -32.30 10.29 4.51
C GLN A 646 -33.15 10.02 5.75
N GLY A 647 -34.31 10.68 5.86
CA GLY A 647 -35.27 10.45 6.94
C GLY A 647 -35.87 9.04 6.94
N ARG A 648 -35.91 8.37 5.78
CA ARG A 648 -36.33 6.96 5.64
C ARG A 648 -35.21 5.98 5.97
N LEU A 649 -33.96 6.33 5.66
CA LEU A 649 -32.79 5.49 5.91
C LEU A 649 -32.39 5.45 7.40
N ALA A 650 -32.55 6.57 8.11
CA ALA A 650 -32.04 6.73 9.48
C ALA A 650 -33.12 6.62 10.57
N PRO A 651 -32.96 5.74 11.58
CA PRO A 651 -33.82 5.73 12.76
C PRO A 651 -33.45 6.88 13.71
N LEU A 652 -34.18 7.99 13.63
CA LEU A 652 -33.81 9.25 14.29
C LEU A 652 -34.18 9.32 15.79
N ALA A 653 -35.10 8.49 16.25
CA ALA A 653 -35.72 8.60 17.58
C ALA A 653 -34.83 8.18 18.77
N ARG A 654 -33.65 7.58 18.53
CA ARG A 654 -32.78 7.01 19.60
C ARG A 654 -31.35 7.55 19.62
N MET A 655 -31.06 8.62 18.86
CA MET A 655 -29.68 9.10 18.67
C MET A 655 -29.35 10.26 19.62
N HIS A 656 -28.45 10.02 20.56
CA HIS A 656 -27.80 11.08 21.35
C HIS A 656 -26.58 11.59 20.60
N ILE A 657 -26.52 12.90 20.32
CA ILE A 657 -25.47 13.51 19.50
C ILE A 657 -24.49 14.39 20.30
N ALA A 658 -24.53 14.31 21.63
CA ALA A 658 -23.70 15.15 22.51
C ALA A 658 -22.20 14.96 22.23
N GLU A 659 -21.76 13.72 22.00
CA GLU A 659 -20.36 13.38 21.69
C GLU A 659 -19.92 13.95 20.34
N ALA A 660 -20.81 13.95 19.33
CA ALA A 660 -20.54 14.58 18.03
C ALA A 660 -20.39 16.11 18.17
N GLN A 661 -21.22 16.74 19.02
CA GLN A 661 -21.10 18.17 19.31
C GLN A 661 -19.82 18.51 20.07
N ALA A 662 -19.44 17.67 21.03
CA ALA A 662 -18.18 17.81 21.75
C ALA A 662 -16.97 17.71 20.81
N TYR A 663 -16.98 16.75 19.87
CA TYR A 663 -15.96 16.63 18.84
C TYR A 663 -15.88 17.88 17.94
N ILE A 664 -17.02 18.38 17.45
CA ILE A 664 -17.05 19.60 16.62
C ILE A 664 -16.51 20.80 17.41
N ALA A 665 -16.87 20.93 18.69
CA ALA A 665 -16.37 21.99 19.56
C ALA A 665 -14.85 21.88 19.76
N GLN A 666 -14.34 20.68 20.05
CA GLN A 666 -12.91 20.42 20.18
C GLN A 666 -12.16 20.74 18.88
N ARG A 667 -12.64 20.28 17.73
CA ARG A 667 -11.98 20.53 16.43
C ARG A 667 -11.93 22.02 16.08
N ARG A 668 -12.94 22.79 16.46
CA ARG A 668 -12.94 24.26 16.32
C ARG A 668 -11.89 24.92 17.21
N LEU A 669 -11.65 24.40 18.42
CA LEU A 669 -10.58 24.88 19.29
C LEU A 669 -9.20 24.56 18.71
N GLU A 670 -9.02 23.37 18.13
CA GLU A 670 -7.76 22.97 17.47
C GLU A 670 -7.43 23.84 16.25
N LEU A 671 -8.42 24.22 15.45
CA LEU A 671 -8.23 25.09 14.28
C LEU A 671 -7.97 26.56 14.65
N GLY A 672 -8.53 27.00 15.77
CA GLY A 672 -8.40 28.38 16.23
C GLY A 672 -9.17 29.39 15.38
N ALA A 673 -8.68 30.64 15.36
CA ALA A 673 -9.31 31.73 14.62
C ALA A 673 -8.91 31.72 13.14
N MET A 674 -9.88 32.02 12.27
CA MET A 674 -9.63 32.13 10.83
C MET A 674 -8.56 33.18 10.53
N SER A 675 -7.49 32.74 9.88
CA SER A 675 -6.35 33.57 9.49
C SER A 675 -6.75 34.72 8.56
N TRP A 676 -5.96 35.79 8.53
CA TRP A 676 -6.23 36.92 7.62
C TRP A 676 -6.20 36.48 6.15
N ARG A 677 -5.30 35.56 5.78
CA ARG A 677 -5.20 34.99 4.42
C ARG A 677 -6.49 34.26 4.03
N ALA A 678 -7.04 33.45 4.93
CA ALA A 678 -8.31 32.75 4.71
C ALA A 678 -9.48 33.71 4.49
N ARG A 679 -9.53 34.82 5.25
CA ARG A 679 -10.57 35.85 5.07
C ARG A 679 -10.47 36.54 3.72
N ILE A 680 -9.27 36.95 3.31
CA ILE A 680 -9.08 37.58 2.00
C ILE A 680 -9.36 36.59 0.87
N MET A 681 -9.02 35.31 1.03
CA MET A 681 -9.34 34.29 0.05
C MET A 681 -10.86 34.14 -0.15
N LEU A 682 -11.65 34.20 0.94
CA LEU A 682 -13.11 34.22 0.85
C LEU A 682 -13.63 35.47 0.12
N VAL A 683 -13.06 36.65 0.40
CA VAL A 683 -13.43 37.90 -0.29
C VAL A 683 -13.09 37.81 -1.78
N LEU A 684 -11.90 37.30 -2.13
CA LEU A 684 -11.46 37.12 -3.52
C LEU A 684 -12.38 36.15 -4.26
N MET A 685 -12.73 35.01 -3.64
CA MET A 685 -13.67 34.05 -4.21
C MET A 685 -15.05 34.69 -4.42
N GLY A 686 -15.58 35.39 -3.41
CA GLY A 686 -16.86 36.09 -3.51
C GLY A 686 -16.89 37.16 -4.60
N ALA A 687 -15.82 37.95 -4.72
CA ALA A 687 -15.65 38.94 -5.79
C ALA A 687 -15.59 38.29 -7.17
N THR A 688 -14.89 37.15 -7.30
CA THR A 688 -14.80 36.40 -8.56
C THR A 688 -16.16 35.85 -8.99
N LEU A 689 -16.92 35.28 -8.05
CA LEU A 689 -18.29 34.81 -8.30
C LEU A 689 -19.20 35.95 -8.77
N ALA A 690 -19.15 37.10 -8.10
CA ALA A 690 -19.90 38.28 -8.51
C ALA A 690 -19.50 38.76 -9.91
N ALA A 691 -18.19 38.75 -10.22
CA ALA A 691 -17.68 39.11 -11.54
C ALA A 691 -18.16 38.16 -12.64
N TRP A 692 -18.18 36.84 -12.41
CA TRP A 692 -18.74 35.88 -13.39
C TRP A 692 -20.22 36.09 -13.66
N ILE A 693 -21.00 36.46 -12.64
CA ILE A 693 -22.44 36.71 -12.79
C ILE A 693 -22.71 38.00 -13.57
N VAL A 694 -21.98 39.09 -13.25
CA VAL A 694 -22.27 40.43 -13.79
C VAL A 694 -21.53 40.70 -15.10
N ALA A 695 -20.28 40.28 -15.22
CA ALA A 695 -19.38 40.64 -16.32
C ALA A 695 -18.91 39.42 -17.15
N GLY A 696 -19.39 38.21 -16.83
CA GLY A 696 -18.95 36.98 -17.49
C GLY A 696 -19.20 36.95 -19.00
N HIS A 697 -20.28 37.57 -19.47
CA HIS A 697 -20.65 37.61 -20.88
C HIS A 697 -19.81 38.61 -21.71
N SER A 698 -19.34 39.72 -21.10
CA SER A 698 -18.59 40.77 -21.79
C SER A 698 -17.07 40.59 -21.72
N VAL A 699 -16.55 40.15 -20.56
CA VAL A 699 -15.10 40.00 -20.31
C VAL A 699 -14.61 38.57 -20.57
N GLY A 700 -15.54 37.61 -20.56
CA GLY A 700 -15.25 36.18 -20.69
C GLY A 700 -14.92 35.51 -19.36
N LEU A 701 -15.49 34.33 -19.14
CA LEU A 701 -15.33 33.57 -17.88
C LEU A 701 -13.87 33.21 -17.60
N ALA A 702 -13.11 32.85 -18.64
CA ALA A 702 -11.70 32.46 -18.55
C ALA A 702 -10.81 33.62 -18.08
N SER A 703 -11.00 34.80 -18.67
CA SER A 703 -10.24 36.01 -18.33
C SER A 703 -10.41 36.38 -16.86
N ILE A 704 -11.66 36.38 -16.37
CA ILE A 704 -11.98 36.65 -14.96
C ILE A 704 -11.27 35.64 -14.06
N ALA A 705 -11.33 34.34 -14.40
CA ALA A 705 -10.70 33.29 -13.61
C ALA A 705 -9.17 33.48 -13.51
N LEU A 706 -8.51 33.74 -14.64
CA LEU A 706 -7.05 33.93 -14.69
C LEU A 706 -6.60 35.19 -13.95
N ILE A 707 -7.32 36.31 -14.09
CA ILE A 707 -7.03 37.54 -13.33
C ILE A 707 -7.16 37.29 -11.83
N SER A 708 -8.19 36.57 -11.39
CA SER A 708 -8.37 36.21 -9.98
C SER A 708 -7.24 35.30 -9.46
N VAL A 709 -6.73 34.38 -10.28
CA VAL A 709 -5.55 33.57 -9.92
C VAL A 709 -4.31 34.46 -9.76
N VAL A 710 -4.07 35.39 -10.67
CA VAL A 710 -2.97 36.36 -10.54
C VAL A 710 -3.13 37.20 -9.27
N ALA A 711 -4.33 37.70 -8.98
CA ALA A 711 -4.63 38.45 -7.76
C ALA A 711 -4.36 37.62 -6.50
N MET A 712 -4.71 36.33 -6.50
CA MET A 712 -4.42 35.40 -5.38
C MET A 712 -2.92 35.32 -5.06
N PHE A 713 -2.07 35.29 -6.09
CA PHE A 713 -0.60 35.26 -5.93
C PHE A 713 -0.01 36.61 -5.55
N VAL A 714 -0.49 37.70 -6.15
CA VAL A 714 -0.06 39.06 -5.80
C VAL A 714 -0.35 39.36 -4.32
N LEU A 715 -1.51 38.91 -3.82
CA LEU A 715 -1.91 39.03 -2.42
C LEU A 715 -1.19 38.02 -1.49
N ARG A 716 -0.33 37.15 -2.04
CA ARG A 716 0.44 36.12 -1.31
C ARG A 716 -0.45 35.22 -0.44
N LEU A 717 -1.61 34.82 -0.98
CA LEU A 717 -2.56 33.99 -0.25
C LEU A 717 -2.12 32.53 -0.15
N VAL A 718 -1.50 31.99 -1.21
CA VAL A 718 -1.08 30.58 -1.35
C VAL A 718 0.24 30.49 -2.12
N ALA A 719 1.06 29.47 -1.84
CA ALA A 719 2.30 29.22 -2.57
C ALA A 719 2.08 28.37 -3.84
N TRP A 720 2.90 28.55 -4.88
CA TRP A 720 2.77 27.80 -6.14
C TRP A 720 2.80 26.28 -5.92
N ARG A 721 3.75 25.80 -5.11
CA ARG A 721 3.89 24.37 -4.80
C ARG A 721 2.65 23.78 -4.12
N GLU A 722 1.99 24.56 -3.26
CA GLU A 722 0.75 24.12 -2.60
C GLU A 722 -0.39 24.01 -3.61
N LEU A 723 -0.48 24.99 -4.52
CA LEU A 723 -1.48 25.02 -5.58
C LEU A 723 -1.28 23.87 -6.58
N GLU A 724 -0.05 23.68 -7.05
CA GLU A 724 0.34 22.64 -8.01
C GLU A 724 -0.06 21.24 -7.52
N SER A 725 0.10 20.97 -6.22
CA SER A 725 -0.26 19.70 -5.60
C SER A 725 -1.78 19.48 -5.44
N ALA A 726 -2.55 20.57 -5.41
CA ALA A 726 -3.99 20.54 -5.15
C ALA A 726 -4.85 20.60 -6.43
N VAL A 727 -4.31 21.13 -7.53
CA VAL A 727 -5.02 21.25 -8.81
C VAL A 727 -5.01 19.91 -9.57
N ASN A 728 -6.17 19.53 -10.11
CA ASN A 728 -6.28 18.35 -10.97
C ASN A 728 -5.98 18.68 -12.44
N TRP A 729 -4.68 18.68 -12.78
CA TRP A 729 -4.19 18.90 -14.14
C TRP A 729 -4.74 17.91 -15.16
N GLY A 730 -5.05 16.68 -14.72
CA GLY A 730 -5.59 15.64 -15.58
C GLY A 730 -6.91 16.05 -16.24
N VAL A 731 -7.79 16.74 -15.51
CA VAL A 731 -9.07 17.19 -16.05
C VAL A 731 -8.86 18.21 -17.18
N VAL A 732 -7.90 19.13 -17.03
CA VAL A 732 -7.57 20.12 -18.07
C VAL A 732 -7.08 19.43 -19.35
N LEU A 733 -6.18 18.45 -19.21
CA LEU A 733 -5.68 17.63 -20.32
C LEU A 733 -6.79 16.80 -20.98
N MET A 734 -7.71 16.29 -20.17
CA MET A 734 -8.82 15.48 -20.65
C MET A 734 -9.74 16.27 -21.61
N TYR A 735 -9.94 17.57 -21.35
CA TYR A 735 -10.85 18.40 -22.13
C TYR A 735 -10.30 18.73 -23.50
N GLY A 736 -9.01 19.07 -23.59
CA GLY A 736 -8.38 19.29 -24.89
C GLY A 736 -8.61 18.11 -25.84
N GLY A 737 -8.45 16.88 -25.33
CA GLY A 737 -8.71 15.69 -26.14
C GLY A 737 -10.18 15.38 -26.39
N ALA A 738 -11.06 15.64 -25.42
CA ALA A 738 -12.51 15.47 -25.62
C ALA A 738 -13.06 16.46 -26.67
N ILE A 739 -12.61 17.72 -26.63
CA ILE A 739 -12.96 18.76 -27.60
C ILE A 739 -12.42 18.38 -28.98
N ALA A 740 -11.17 17.91 -29.07
CA ALA A 740 -10.58 17.42 -30.32
C ALA A 740 -11.37 16.26 -30.94
N LEU A 741 -11.77 15.27 -30.13
CA LEU A 741 -12.59 14.16 -30.59
C LEU A 741 -13.98 14.62 -31.01
N GLY A 742 -14.63 15.48 -30.22
CA GLY A 742 -15.95 16.02 -30.54
C GLY A 742 -15.97 16.82 -31.84
N LYS A 743 -14.99 17.71 -32.02
CA LYS A 743 -14.80 18.46 -33.26
C LYS A 743 -14.53 17.55 -34.45
N ALA A 744 -13.62 16.59 -34.30
CA ALA A 744 -13.32 15.64 -35.36
C ALA A 744 -14.57 14.88 -35.83
N LEU A 745 -15.40 14.40 -34.90
CA LEU A 745 -16.64 13.70 -35.24
C LEU A 745 -17.66 14.61 -35.95
N ASN A 746 -17.73 15.88 -35.55
CA ASN A 746 -18.64 16.85 -36.14
C ASN A 746 -18.20 17.23 -37.57
N ASP A 747 -16.94 17.63 -37.73
CA ASP A 747 -16.38 18.12 -39.00
C ASP A 747 -16.37 17.04 -40.09
N THR A 748 -16.27 15.75 -39.72
CA THR A 748 -16.32 14.63 -40.67
C THR A 748 -17.73 14.07 -40.89
N GLY A 749 -18.78 14.61 -40.24
CA GLY A 749 -20.14 14.08 -40.31
C GLY A 749 -20.37 12.74 -39.60
N ALA A 750 -19.36 12.22 -38.90
CA ALA A 750 -19.41 10.96 -38.17
C ALA A 750 -20.40 11.00 -36.99
N ALA A 751 -20.50 12.14 -36.33
CA ALA A 751 -21.48 12.40 -35.28
C ALA A 751 -22.93 12.25 -35.77
N SER A 752 -23.25 12.86 -36.90
CA SER A 752 -24.57 12.77 -37.53
C SER A 752 -24.89 11.35 -38.00
N TRP A 753 -23.89 10.66 -38.55
CA TRP A 753 -24.01 9.26 -38.93
C TRP A 753 -24.35 8.38 -37.72
N LEU A 754 -23.65 8.53 -36.60
CA LEU A 754 -23.96 7.78 -35.36
C LEU A 754 -25.35 8.08 -34.84
N ALA A 755 -25.75 9.35 -34.79
CA ALA A 755 -27.05 9.77 -34.29
C ALA A 755 -28.20 9.14 -35.09
N ALA A 756 -28.08 9.11 -36.42
CA ALA A 756 -29.08 8.51 -37.31
C ALA A 756 -29.25 6.98 -37.12
N HIS A 757 -28.18 6.28 -36.75
CA HIS A 757 -28.20 4.82 -36.60
C HIS A 757 -28.53 4.35 -35.17
N LEU A 758 -28.17 5.13 -34.15
CA LEU A 758 -28.27 4.71 -32.75
C LEU A 758 -29.51 5.27 -32.03
N LEU A 759 -30.06 6.40 -32.47
CA LEU A 759 -31.09 7.11 -31.72
C LEU A 759 -32.46 7.06 -32.43
N PRO A 760 -33.56 6.91 -31.67
CA PRO A 760 -34.89 6.81 -32.25
C PRO A 760 -35.32 8.14 -32.90
N THR A 761 -35.81 8.06 -34.13
CA THR A 761 -36.35 9.19 -34.90
C THR A 761 -37.82 9.45 -34.59
N GLY A 762 -38.30 10.68 -34.82
CA GLY A 762 -39.72 11.04 -34.70
C GLY A 762 -40.20 11.38 -33.29
N LEU A 763 -39.28 11.53 -32.32
CA LEU A 763 -39.60 12.03 -30.99
C LEU A 763 -39.83 13.55 -31.02
N SER A 764 -40.76 14.05 -30.22
CA SER A 764 -40.91 15.49 -29.96
C SER A 764 -39.72 16.02 -29.13
N GLY A 765 -39.48 17.34 -29.15
CA GLY A 765 -38.32 17.95 -28.48
C GLY A 765 -38.11 17.54 -27.02
N TRP A 766 -39.16 17.56 -26.19
CA TRP A 766 -39.01 17.15 -24.78
C TRP A 766 -38.77 15.64 -24.62
N GLN A 767 -39.33 14.80 -25.51
CA GLN A 767 -39.09 13.35 -25.51
C GLN A 767 -37.64 13.03 -25.89
N ALA A 768 -37.09 13.76 -26.86
CA ALA A 768 -35.68 13.68 -27.23
C ALA A 768 -34.77 14.07 -26.05
N LEU A 769 -35.06 15.16 -25.35
CA LEU A 769 -34.32 15.56 -24.14
C LEU A 769 -34.44 14.53 -23.01
N ALA A 770 -35.63 13.97 -22.77
CA ALA A 770 -35.83 12.93 -21.75
C ALA A 770 -35.04 11.66 -22.06
N MET A 771 -34.98 11.24 -23.33
CA MET A 771 -34.18 10.11 -23.79
C MET A 771 -32.68 10.38 -23.61
N LEU A 772 -32.20 11.55 -24.03
CA LEU A 772 -30.80 11.96 -23.80
C LEU A 772 -30.47 12.02 -22.30
N GLY A 773 -31.40 12.51 -21.48
CA GLY A 773 -31.28 12.51 -20.02
C GLY A 773 -31.15 11.09 -19.46
N LEU A 774 -32.00 10.16 -19.89
CA LEU A 774 -31.92 8.75 -19.47
C LEU A 774 -30.58 8.12 -19.89
N ALA A 775 -30.16 8.31 -21.13
CA ALA A 775 -28.88 7.79 -21.63
C ALA A 775 -27.69 8.37 -20.84
N THR A 776 -27.73 9.67 -20.55
CA THR A 776 -26.71 10.36 -19.76
C THR A 776 -26.65 9.84 -18.33
N LEU A 777 -27.82 9.69 -17.68
CA LEU A 777 -27.92 9.21 -16.31
C LEU A 777 -27.36 7.79 -16.17
N LEU A 778 -27.71 6.90 -17.10
CA LEU A 778 -27.20 5.52 -17.09
C LEU A 778 -25.69 5.47 -17.35
N LEU A 779 -25.21 6.26 -18.31
CA LEU A 779 -23.78 6.29 -18.64
C LEU A 779 -22.94 6.83 -17.47
N THR A 780 -23.39 7.90 -16.82
CA THR A 780 -22.63 8.55 -15.75
C THR A 780 -22.51 7.72 -14.46
N GLU A 781 -23.29 6.66 -14.31
CA GLU A 781 -23.10 5.68 -13.23
C GLU A 781 -21.94 4.71 -13.52
N ALA A 782 -21.66 4.47 -14.81
CA ALA A 782 -20.60 3.57 -15.26
C ALA A 782 -19.26 4.28 -15.45
N VAL A 783 -19.29 5.54 -15.89
CA VAL A 783 -18.10 6.34 -16.20
C VAL A 783 -18.09 7.66 -15.44
N SER A 784 -16.96 8.37 -15.42
CA SER A 784 -16.92 9.70 -14.81
C SER A 784 -17.86 10.69 -15.51
N ASN A 785 -18.45 11.61 -14.75
CA ASN A 785 -19.36 12.65 -15.25
C ASN A 785 -18.82 13.39 -16.50
N ALA A 786 -17.54 13.76 -16.49
CA ALA A 786 -16.94 14.48 -17.61
C ALA A 786 -16.71 13.58 -18.84
N ALA A 787 -16.40 12.30 -18.63
CA ALA A 787 -16.36 11.32 -19.73
C ALA A 787 -17.76 11.12 -20.34
N ALA A 788 -18.82 11.07 -19.52
CA ALA A 788 -20.19 10.97 -20.02
C ALA A 788 -20.56 12.14 -20.94
N VAL A 789 -20.19 13.38 -20.56
CA VAL A 789 -20.37 14.58 -21.41
C VAL A 789 -19.54 14.48 -22.70
N ALA A 790 -18.27 14.09 -22.60
CA ALA A 790 -17.38 13.95 -23.77
C ALA A 790 -17.88 12.91 -24.79
N ILE A 791 -18.52 11.84 -24.30
CA ILE A 791 -19.04 10.74 -25.12
C ILE A 791 -20.37 11.13 -25.75
N LEU A 792 -21.30 11.70 -24.98
CA LEU A 792 -22.67 11.89 -25.42
C LEU A 792 -22.88 13.16 -26.24
N LEU A 793 -22.24 14.27 -25.90
CA LEU A 793 -22.52 15.54 -26.58
C LEU A 793 -22.27 15.52 -28.09
N PRO A 794 -21.16 14.97 -28.60
CA PRO A 794 -20.93 14.90 -30.04
C PRO A 794 -22.07 14.22 -30.79
N ILE A 795 -22.72 13.21 -30.19
CA ILE A 795 -23.84 12.47 -30.78
C ILE A 795 -25.17 13.19 -30.51
N ALA A 796 -25.30 13.83 -29.34
CA ALA A 796 -26.52 14.49 -28.91
C ALA A 796 -26.82 15.77 -29.70
N PHE A 797 -25.80 16.52 -30.14
CA PHE A 797 -26.00 17.74 -30.94
C PHE A 797 -26.74 17.48 -32.26
N PRO A 798 -26.27 16.61 -33.17
CA PRO A 798 -26.99 16.35 -34.43
C PRO A 798 -28.35 15.69 -34.17
N TYR A 799 -28.48 14.89 -33.12
CA TYR A 799 -29.77 14.32 -32.72
C TYR A 799 -30.78 15.39 -32.29
N GLY A 800 -30.34 16.33 -31.45
CA GLY A 800 -31.17 17.45 -30.99
C GLY A 800 -31.57 18.35 -32.15
N ALA A 801 -30.65 18.65 -33.06
CA ALA A 801 -30.94 19.42 -34.27
C ALA A 801 -32.02 18.73 -35.13
N ALA A 802 -31.96 17.40 -35.30
CA ALA A 802 -32.99 16.64 -36.00
C ALA A 802 -34.35 16.66 -35.29
N ALA A 803 -34.37 16.82 -33.97
CA ALA A 803 -35.58 16.96 -33.15
C ALA A 803 -36.07 18.43 -33.02
N GLY A 804 -35.43 19.38 -33.72
CA GLY A 804 -35.76 20.82 -33.65
C GLY A 804 -35.38 21.48 -32.32
N LEU A 805 -34.43 20.91 -31.58
CA LEU A 805 -33.91 21.45 -30.34
C LEU A 805 -32.72 22.38 -30.61
N ASP A 806 -32.66 23.46 -29.85
CA ASP A 806 -31.50 24.35 -29.83
C ASP A 806 -30.31 23.69 -29.10
N ALA A 807 -29.09 23.89 -29.63
CA ALA A 807 -27.89 23.20 -29.19
C ALA A 807 -27.55 23.50 -27.72
N MET A 808 -27.85 24.72 -27.25
CA MET A 808 -27.66 25.08 -25.84
C MET A 808 -28.49 24.18 -24.91
N HIS A 809 -29.75 23.89 -25.25
CA HIS A 809 -30.60 23.00 -24.45
C HIS A 809 -30.05 21.58 -24.37
N VAL A 810 -29.50 21.07 -25.48
CA VAL A 810 -28.84 19.76 -25.53
C VAL A 810 -27.59 19.75 -24.64
N ALA A 811 -26.74 20.78 -24.76
CA ALA A 811 -25.54 20.94 -23.96
C ALA A 811 -25.85 20.97 -22.47
N MET A 812 -26.85 21.77 -22.07
CA MET A 812 -27.30 21.88 -20.68
C MET A 812 -27.92 20.58 -20.17
N ALA A 813 -28.73 19.89 -20.98
CA ALA A 813 -29.36 18.62 -20.60
C ALA A 813 -28.33 17.55 -20.25
N VAL A 814 -27.39 17.27 -21.17
CA VAL A 814 -26.33 16.27 -20.93
C VAL A 814 -25.39 16.75 -19.82
N GLY A 815 -25.01 18.03 -19.82
CA GLY A 815 -24.14 18.62 -18.81
C GLY A 815 -24.71 18.52 -17.39
N ILE A 816 -25.99 18.82 -17.18
CA ILE A 816 -26.66 18.79 -15.88
C ILE A 816 -26.89 17.33 -15.43
N VAL A 817 -27.45 16.50 -16.31
CA VAL A 817 -27.83 15.12 -15.96
C VAL A 817 -26.62 14.23 -15.69
N SER A 818 -25.49 14.47 -16.37
CA SER A 818 -24.22 13.79 -16.07
C SER A 818 -23.71 14.07 -14.65
N GLY A 819 -24.30 15.02 -13.92
CA GLY A 819 -23.97 15.26 -12.53
C GLY A 819 -24.72 14.39 -11.52
N PHE A 820 -25.72 13.61 -11.95
CA PHE A 820 -26.64 12.92 -11.05
C PHE A 820 -26.31 11.43 -10.86
N ALA A 821 -25.02 11.13 -10.64
CA ALA A 821 -24.55 9.78 -10.35
C ALA A 821 -24.61 9.45 -8.85
N PHE A 822 -25.60 8.64 -8.44
CA PHE A 822 -25.90 8.31 -7.05
C PHE A 822 -25.84 6.80 -6.73
N MET A 823 -25.86 5.92 -7.73
CA MET A 823 -26.05 4.48 -7.57
C MET A 823 -24.75 3.73 -7.30
N LEU A 824 -23.69 4.04 -8.05
CA LEU A 824 -22.46 3.27 -8.07
C LEU A 824 -21.25 4.06 -7.52
N PRO A 825 -20.31 3.39 -6.85
CA PRO A 825 -19.10 4.04 -6.33
C PRO A 825 -18.24 4.65 -7.45
N MET A 826 -18.31 4.08 -8.65
CA MET A 826 -17.45 4.46 -9.78
C MET A 826 -17.89 5.76 -10.46
N GLY A 827 -19.16 6.17 -10.32
CA GLY A 827 -19.69 7.34 -11.00
C GLY A 827 -19.06 8.66 -10.53
N THR A 828 -18.83 8.81 -9.22
CA THR A 828 -18.24 10.05 -8.66
C THR A 828 -17.25 9.80 -7.52
N PRO A 829 -16.21 10.64 -7.36
CA PRO A 829 -15.29 10.53 -6.22
C PRO A 829 -15.96 10.60 -4.84
N PRO A 830 -16.94 11.49 -4.56
CA PRO A 830 -17.66 11.48 -3.28
C PRO A 830 -18.26 10.10 -2.94
N ASN A 831 -18.86 9.42 -3.92
CA ASN A 831 -19.40 8.09 -3.76
C ASN A 831 -18.31 7.03 -3.46
N ALA A 832 -17.21 7.04 -4.22
CA ALA A 832 -16.06 6.17 -3.98
C ALA A 832 -15.47 6.38 -2.58
N MET A 833 -15.32 7.64 -2.16
CA MET A 833 -14.77 8.02 -0.87
C MET A 833 -15.61 7.48 0.28
N VAL A 834 -16.94 7.61 0.22
CA VAL A 834 -17.81 7.10 1.28
C VAL A 834 -17.88 5.58 1.32
N VAL A 835 -17.83 4.89 0.19
CA VAL A 835 -17.76 3.41 0.17
C VAL A 835 -16.40 2.92 0.66
N GLY A 836 -15.31 3.63 0.35
CA GLY A 836 -13.96 3.34 0.83
C GLY A 836 -13.80 3.37 2.35
N THR A 837 -14.72 4.02 3.07
CA THR A 837 -14.77 4.00 4.54
C THR A 837 -15.12 2.62 5.11
N GLY A 838 -15.75 1.74 4.33
CA GLY A 838 -16.32 0.46 4.80
C GLY A 838 -17.59 0.61 5.65
N CYS A 839 -18.03 1.83 5.95
CA CYS A 839 -19.25 2.08 6.73
C CYS A 839 -20.53 1.98 5.88
N VAL A 840 -20.46 2.30 4.59
CA VAL A 840 -21.59 2.28 3.64
C VAL A 840 -21.64 0.95 2.91
N ARG A 841 -22.79 0.26 2.96
CA ARG A 841 -23.00 -0.97 2.19
C ARG A 841 -23.38 -0.64 0.76
N SER A 842 -22.72 -1.25 -0.22
CA SER A 842 -23.00 -1.02 -1.65
C SER A 842 -24.45 -1.28 -2.02
N GLY A 843 -25.11 -2.27 -1.40
CA GLY A 843 -26.53 -2.56 -1.65
C GLY A 843 -27.48 -1.46 -1.15
N VAL A 844 -27.12 -0.72 -0.09
CA VAL A 844 -27.90 0.44 0.38
C VAL A 844 -27.73 1.60 -0.60
N MET A 845 -26.49 1.86 -1.00
CA MET A 845 -26.18 2.89 -1.98
C MET A 845 -26.92 2.65 -3.31
N LEU A 846 -26.89 1.42 -3.85
CA LEU A 846 -27.58 1.08 -5.09
C LEU A 846 -29.10 1.28 -4.99
N ARG A 847 -29.72 0.86 -3.89
CA ARG A 847 -31.18 0.97 -3.70
C ARG A 847 -31.62 2.41 -3.54
N TYR A 848 -31.03 3.14 -2.59
CA TYR A 848 -31.46 4.51 -2.29
C TYR A 848 -30.94 5.52 -3.33
N GLY A 849 -29.73 5.32 -3.84
CA GLY A 849 -29.19 6.07 -4.96
C GLY A 849 -29.98 5.83 -6.25
N GLY A 850 -30.46 4.62 -6.50
CA GLY A 850 -31.34 4.32 -7.63
C GLY A 850 -32.67 5.07 -7.56
N VAL A 851 -33.28 5.15 -6.38
CA VAL A 851 -34.48 5.98 -6.16
C VAL A 851 -34.17 7.46 -6.41
N LEU A 852 -33.04 7.97 -5.90
CA LEU A 852 -32.66 9.36 -6.10
C LEU A 852 -32.36 9.68 -7.58
N SER A 853 -31.75 8.74 -8.31
CA SER A 853 -31.47 8.87 -9.75
C SER A 853 -32.75 8.87 -10.58
N LEU A 854 -33.71 8.00 -10.25
CA LEU A 854 -35.03 8.01 -10.86
C LEU A 854 -35.76 9.34 -10.61
N LEU A 855 -35.73 9.85 -9.38
CA LEU A 855 -36.29 11.15 -9.06
C LEU A 855 -35.59 12.28 -9.82
N ALA A 856 -34.26 12.23 -9.94
CA ALA A 856 -33.50 13.20 -10.74
C ALA A 856 -33.95 13.20 -12.21
N LEU A 857 -34.15 12.02 -12.81
CA LEU A 857 -34.66 11.90 -14.19
C LEU A 857 -36.08 12.47 -14.34
N LEU A 858 -36.97 12.17 -13.40
CA LEU A 858 -38.36 12.65 -13.44
C LEU A 858 -38.42 14.18 -13.27
N ILE A 859 -37.65 14.72 -12.32
CA ILE A 859 -37.55 16.17 -12.09
C ILE A 859 -36.91 16.86 -13.31
N PHE A 860 -35.84 16.30 -13.87
CA PHE A 860 -35.22 16.80 -15.10
C PHE A 860 -36.20 16.79 -16.26
N THR A 861 -36.93 15.69 -16.47
CA THR A 861 -37.91 15.58 -17.55
C THR A 861 -39.00 16.64 -17.41
N TRP A 862 -39.52 16.83 -16.20
CA TRP A 862 -40.48 17.89 -15.90
C TRP A 862 -39.92 19.30 -16.16
N ALA A 863 -38.69 19.57 -15.74
CA ALA A 863 -38.02 20.85 -16.00
C ALA A 863 -37.76 21.07 -17.50
N SER A 864 -37.37 20.02 -18.23
CA SER A 864 -37.09 20.08 -19.67
C SER A 864 -38.35 20.38 -20.51
N MET A 865 -39.53 19.93 -20.07
CA MET A 865 -40.80 20.28 -20.73
C MET A 865 -41.03 21.80 -20.71
N ARG A 866 -40.68 22.45 -19.59
CA ARG A 866 -40.76 23.91 -19.44
C ARG A 866 -39.76 24.62 -20.34
N TRP A 867 -38.54 24.11 -20.46
CA TRP A 867 -37.52 24.68 -21.34
C TRP A 867 -37.98 24.71 -22.81
N VAL A 868 -38.62 23.63 -23.27
CA VAL A 868 -39.10 23.52 -24.66
C VAL A 868 -40.34 24.38 -24.90
N SER A 869 -41.21 24.59 -23.91
CA SER A 869 -42.44 25.37 -24.06
C SER A 869 -42.27 26.87 -23.83
N GLU A 870 -41.38 27.28 -22.92
CA GLU A 870 -41.21 28.66 -22.44
C GLU A 870 -39.80 29.23 -22.77
N GLY A 871 -38.91 28.43 -23.36
CA GLY A 871 -37.46 28.71 -23.45
C GLY A 871 -36.73 28.45 -22.13
N VAL A 872 -35.40 28.59 -22.07
CA VAL A 872 -34.61 28.55 -20.80
C VAL A 872 -34.91 29.75 -19.87
N GLY A 873 -35.93 30.56 -20.20
CA GLY A 873 -36.32 31.78 -19.52
C GLY A 873 -35.71 33.02 -20.18
N LEU A 874 -36.52 33.69 -21.01
CA LEU A 874 -36.59 35.15 -21.03
C LEU A 874 -37.86 35.57 -20.29
#